data_AF-A0A8U1C3B1-F1
#
_entry.id   AF-A0A8U1C3B1-F1
#
_cell.length_a   1.000
_cell.length_b   1.000
_cell.length_c   1.000
_cell.angle_alpha   90.00
_cell.angle_beta   90.00
_cell.angle_gamma   90.00
#
_symmetry.space_group_name_H-M   'P 1'
#
loop_
_entity.id
_entity.type
_entity.pdbx_description
1 polymer ?
#
loop_
_entity_poly.entity_id
_entity_poly.type
_entity_poly.pdbx_seq_one_letter_code
_entity_poly.pdbx_strand_id
1 'polypeptide(L)'
;MSDQQDSVVTNGVPDIEKSSESCASDIPLGETEQLVPVAKLQQKEIYSSPLINGGVVDHPQPNSESESDGEDKDNQETAAEEPAVITPSRIPEPPAKLPRSPEQEGPQGDPHSGASVPLKLSDVSLATAEQLWCTSRDQAVKLRMAETGPGSEAPMTVHQMFLKTVKIYGDLPAVASKKEGQWVTLTWREYYQQCRAAAKSFLKLGLERYHGVGILGFNSPEWFISDIGCILAGGFAAGIYTTNSPEACQYVADNCEANVLVVENHKQLLKILQIKDQLPHLKAIVQYKDELQQKLPNLYTWAEFMKLGEEVSDERLDAVVDSQRANQCCTLIYTSGTTGNPKGVMLSHDNITWTSNAVGAMTSLQHGVECVVSYLPLSHVAAQVNDMWICMRFAGATYFAEPDALKGSLGTTLKEVRPTSFLGVPRVWEKMQEKMKAIGAKSSGMKKRVADWAKSIGLQASYSAMNGENLVPWGFMLANNLVFKKVRWALGLDRCKNCLTGAAPITKETLEYFMSLSLPLYELYGMSESTGPHTISWGNNFKIMSCGKVVVGCQTKLDKPDEDGNGEICFWGRHVFMGYLNEPEKTEEALDQEGWLHSGDLGKHDKDNFLFITGRIKELIITAGGENIPPVPIEDAVKAEIAIISNAMLLGDKLKFLSMMLTLKCIVDDNGEPTDELTPEAVAFCHQRGITATKASEIIASKEPAIYKAIQEGIERVNAKATSNAQRVQKWVILDRDFSISGGELGPTMKLKRGVVVKMFQEKINKIYGMAQE
;
A
#
# COMPACT_ATOMS: atom_id res chain seq x y z
N MET A 1 -23.25 -48.33 26.44
CA MET A 1 -23.82 -49.67 26.21
C MET A 1 -23.76 -49.93 24.72
N SER A 2 -23.11 -51.05 24.34
CA SER A 2 -23.02 -51.72 23.03
C SER A 2 -22.55 -50.88 21.83
N ASP A 3 -21.29 -50.99 21.40
CA ASP A 3 -20.67 -52.07 20.58
C ASP A 3 -21.03 -51.97 19.09
N GLN A 4 -20.05 -51.63 18.24
CA GLN A 4 -19.47 -52.59 17.29
C GLN A 4 -18.26 -52.03 16.53
N GLN A 5 -17.37 -52.96 16.22
CA GLN A 5 -15.98 -52.87 15.80
C GLN A 5 -15.85 -53.27 14.32
N ASP A 6 -14.70 -52.96 13.73
CA ASP A 6 -14.07 -53.63 12.56
C ASP A 6 -14.63 -53.33 11.16
N SER A 7 -13.87 -53.24 10.06
CA SER A 7 -12.45 -53.55 9.79
C SER A 7 -12.02 -53.03 8.41
N VAL A 8 -10.72 -52.81 8.28
CA VAL A 8 -9.89 -52.60 7.07
C VAL A 8 -9.87 -53.84 6.16
N VAL A 9 -9.82 -53.66 4.83
CA VAL A 9 -9.26 -54.63 3.86
C VAL A 9 -8.51 -53.92 2.72
N THR A 10 -7.30 -54.42 2.45
CA THR A 10 -6.33 -54.06 1.41
C THR A 10 -6.43 -54.94 0.15
N ASN A 11 -5.58 -54.63 -0.86
CA ASN A 11 -5.13 -55.43 -2.03
C ASN A 11 -5.73 -54.96 -3.37
N GLY A 12 -5.01 -54.86 -4.50
CA GLY A 12 -3.66 -55.28 -4.88
C GLY A 12 -3.37 -54.91 -6.36
N VAL A 13 -2.11 -55.09 -6.76
CA VAL A 13 -1.47 -54.81 -8.08
C VAL A 13 -1.88 -55.89 -9.14
N PRO A 14 -1.71 -55.66 -10.45
CA PRO A 14 -0.55 -56.27 -11.13
C PRO A 14 0.10 -55.46 -12.28
N ASP A 15 1.43 -55.68 -12.44
CA ASP A 15 2.29 -55.33 -13.58
C ASP A 15 2.03 -56.21 -14.82
N ILE A 16 2.29 -55.66 -16.03
CA ILE A 16 2.65 -56.43 -17.24
C ILE A 16 3.68 -55.64 -18.07
N GLU A 17 4.88 -56.24 -18.24
CA GLU A 17 5.90 -55.90 -19.24
C GLU A 17 5.49 -56.28 -20.67
N LYS A 18 6.00 -55.56 -21.69
CA LYS A 18 6.58 -56.19 -22.89
C LYS A 18 7.47 -55.26 -23.72
N SER A 19 8.65 -55.81 -24.02
CA SER A 19 9.74 -55.45 -24.93
C SER A 19 9.35 -55.32 -26.43
N SER A 20 10.13 -54.55 -27.22
CA SER A 20 11.01 -55.11 -28.30
C SER A 20 11.59 -54.04 -29.25
N GLU A 21 12.93 -54.06 -29.34
CA GLU A 21 13.77 -54.13 -30.55
C GLU A 21 13.95 -53.00 -31.60
N SER A 22 15.22 -52.94 -31.99
CA SER A 22 15.99 -52.17 -32.97
C SER A 22 15.53 -52.18 -34.44
N CYS A 23 15.95 -51.17 -35.21
CA CYS A 23 16.84 -51.37 -36.36
C CYS A 23 17.38 -50.05 -36.96
N ALA A 24 18.61 -50.13 -37.48
CA ALA A 24 19.40 -49.07 -38.09
C ALA A 24 19.13 -48.92 -39.60
N SER A 25 19.47 -47.76 -40.19
CA SER A 25 20.34 -47.59 -41.38
C SER A 25 20.08 -46.27 -42.16
N ASP A 26 21.14 -45.45 -42.21
CA ASP A 26 21.84 -44.93 -43.40
C ASP A 26 21.25 -43.92 -44.44
N ILE A 27 21.84 -42.69 -44.37
CA ILE A 27 22.49 -41.82 -45.41
C ILE A 27 21.58 -41.29 -46.60
N PRO A 28 21.95 -40.26 -47.42
CA PRO A 28 21.75 -38.81 -47.13
C PRO A 28 21.40 -37.90 -48.37
N LEU A 29 21.47 -36.57 -48.11
CA LEU A 29 21.94 -35.46 -48.97
C LEU A 29 21.14 -35.00 -50.22
N GLY A 30 20.99 -33.68 -50.29
CA GLY A 30 20.76 -32.89 -51.49
C GLY A 30 21.17 -31.44 -51.23
N GLU A 31 22.41 -31.10 -51.61
CA GLU A 31 23.04 -29.77 -51.59
C GLU A 31 22.52 -28.84 -52.69
N THR A 32 22.61 -27.53 -52.47
CA THR A 32 23.37 -26.51 -53.26
C THR A 32 22.83 -25.11 -52.93
N GLU A 33 23.49 -23.95 -53.04
CA GLU A 33 24.85 -23.40 -52.93
C GLU A 33 24.73 -21.93 -53.48
N GLN A 34 25.63 -21.02 -53.07
CA GLN A 34 26.06 -19.77 -53.78
C GLN A 34 25.57 -18.35 -53.33
N LEU A 35 26.40 -17.71 -52.50
CA LEU A 35 27.28 -16.54 -52.76
C LEU A 35 26.78 -15.24 -53.47
N VAL A 36 26.74 -14.11 -52.71
CA VAL A 36 27.51 -12.80 -52.78
C VAL A 36 27.77 -12.14 -54.19
N PRO A 37 27.87 -10.78 -54.45
CA PRO A 37 28.21 -9.60 -53.60
C PRO A 37 27.52 -8.21 -53.82
N VAL A 38 27.75 -7.34 -52.82
CA VAL A 38 28.14 -5.88 -52.82
C VAL A 38 28.02 -5.02 -54.11
N ALA A 39 27.41 -3.83 -53.97
CA ALA A 39 27.82 -2.61 -54.68
C ALA A 39 27.53 -1.31 -53.88
N LYS A 40 28.55 -0.45 -53.79
CA LYS A 40 28.54 0.95 -53.30
C LYS A 40 27.94 1.89 -54.35
N LEU A 41 27.40 3.04 -53.93
CA LEU A 41 27.52 4.31 -54.66
C LEU A 41 27.48 5.52 -53.69
N GLN A 42 28.42 6.44 -53.91
CA GLN A 42 28.65 7.72 -53.21
C GLN A 42 28.15 8.90 -54.05
N GLN A 43 28.19 10.10 -53.42
CA GLN A 43 28.30 11.49 -53.93
C GLN A 43 27.01 12.35 -53.83
N LYS A 44 26.99 13.40 -52.98
CA LYS A 44 27.55 14.78 -53.11
C LYS A 44 26.71 15.64 -54.07
N GLU A 45 26.37 16.93 -53.89
CA GLU A 45 26.60 18.00 -52.90
C GLU A 45 25.82 19.27 -53.42
N ILE A 46 25.63 20.30 -52.57
CA ILE A 46 25.55 21.77 -52.89
C ILE A 46 24.18 22.51 -53.08
N TYR A 47 23.94 23.42 -52.11
CA TYR A 47 23.40 24.80 -52.08
C TYR A 47 22.49 25.39 -53.19
N SER A 48 21.43 26.09 -52.76
CA SER A 48 21.31 27.57 -52.91
C SER A 48 20.06 28.13 -52.18
N SER A 49 20.25 29.25 -51.47
CA SER A 49 19.20 30.18 -51.02
C SER A 49 18.93 31.24 -52.09
N PRO A 50 17.86 32.06 -51.97
CA PRO A 50 18.11 33.43 -51.53
C PRO A 50 17.06 34.02 -50.55
N LEU A 51 17.56 34.95 -49.74
CA LEU A 51 16.87 35.99 -48.96
C LEU A 51 16.16 37.00 -49.87
N ILE A 52 15.11 37.70 -49.38
CA ILE A 52 14.96 39.19 -49.35
C ILE A 52 13.95 39.61 -48.25
N ASN A 53 14.38 40.62 -47.47
CA ASN A 53 13.75 41.70 -46.66
C ASN A 53 12.22 41.91 -46.74
N GLY A 54 11.51 42.46 -45.75
CA GLY A 54 11.84 43.32 -44.60
C GLY A 54 10.68 44.33 -44.43
N GLY A 55 10.32 44.75 -43.22
CA GLY A 55 9.28 45.78 -43.02
C GLY A 55 8.78 45.93 -41.58
N VAL A 56 9.26 46.99 -40.93
CA VAL A 56 8.83 47.57 -39.65
C VAL A 56 7.58 48.45 -39.88
N VAL A 57 6.74 48.68 -38.85
CA VAL A 57 6.24 50.00 -38.38
C VAL A 57 4.99 49.87 -37.48
N ASP A 58 4.96 50.82 -36.53
CA ASP A 58 4.17 51.16 -35.35
C ASP A 58 2.62 51.08 -35.31
N HIS A 59 2.18 51.13 -34.04
CA HIS A 59 0.87 51.49 -33.49
C HIS A 59 0.14 52.65 -34.18
N PRO A 60 -1.20 52.69 -34.02
CA PRO A 60 -1.74 53.80 -33.21
C PRO A 60 -2.99 53.45 -32.36
N GLN A 61 -3.10 54.14 -31.23
CA GLN A 61 -4.36 54.66 -30.66
C GLN A 61 -4.34 56.19 -30.89
N PRO A 62 -5.48 56.93 -30.98
CA PRO A 62 -6.14 57.42 -29.75
C PRO A 62 -7.63 57.82 -29.84
N ASN A 63 -8.15 58.26 -28.67
CA ASN A 63 -9.25 59.22 -28.41
C ASN A 63 -10.72 58.77 -28.54
N SER A 64 -11.71 59.28 -27.79
CA SER A 64 -11.88 60.00 -26.49
C SER A 64 -13.39 60.37 -26.38
N GLU A 65 -13.82 60.95 -25.25
CA GLU A 65 -15.10 61.68 -24.99
C GLU A 65 -16.29 60.83 -24.46
N SER A 66 -16.69 60.90 -23.17
CA SER A 66 -17.34 61.99 -22.36
C SER A 66 -18.85 62.12 -22.68
N GLU A 67 -19.84 62.37 -21.79
CA GLU A 67 -20.03 63.14 -20.54
C GLU A 67 -21.25 62.55 -19.76
N SER A 68 -21.26 62.54 -18.40
CA SER A 68 -22.03 63.41 -17.45
C SER A 68 -23.55 63.08 -17.32
N ASP A 69 -24.27 63.13 -16.19
CA ASP A 69 -24.33 64.01 -15.00
C ASP A 69 -24.71 63.17 -13.73
N GLY A 70 -24.25 63.45 -12.49
CA GLY A 70 -24.73 64.46 -11.52
C GLY A 70 -25.71 63.79 -10.50
N GLU A 71 -25.65 63.87 -9.16
CA GLU A 71 -25.15 64.87 -8.19
C GLU A 71 -24.86 64.25 -6.79
N ASP A 72 -23.90 64.87 -6.07
CA ASP A 72 -23.81 65.24 -4.62
C ASP A 72 -24.10 64.23 -3.49
N LYS A 73 -23.45 64.16 -2.30
CA LYS A 73 -22.35 64.80 -1.52
C LYS A 73 -22.26 63.92 -0.24
N ASP A 74 -21.18 63.67 0.52
CA ASP A 74 -20.10 64.50 1.04
C ASP A 74 -18.86 63.65 1.43
N ASN A 75 -17.72 64.34 1.50
CA ASN A 75 -16.33 63.90 1.66
C ASN A 75 -15.88 63.64 3.11
N GLN A 76 -14.84 62.79 3.27
CA GLN A 76 -13.47 63.20 3.69
C GLN A 76 -12.53 61.99 3.64
N GLU A 77 -11.68 61.89 2.60
CA GLU A 77 -10.22 62.19 2.58
C GLU A 77 -9.34 61.11 3.24
N THR A 78 -8.84 60.13 2.47
CA THR A 78 -7.59 60.09 1.66
C THR A 78 -6.31 59.80 2.46
N ALA A 79 -5.69 58.64 2.23
CA ALA A 79 -4.50 58.50 1.38
C ALA A 79 -4.06 57.03 1.34
N ALA A 80 -3.79 56.55 0.14
CA ALA A 80 -3.33 55.20 -0.16
C ALA A 80 -1.79 55.17 -0.21
N GLU A 81 -1.20 54.13 0.38
CA GLU A 81 0.16 53.64 0.10
C GLU A 81 0.09 52.12 -0.16
N GLU A 82 1.04 51.65 -0.97
CA GLU A 82 1.17 50.37 -1.67
C GLU A 82 0.98 49.08 -0.83
N PRO A 83 0.57 47.93 -1.44
CA PRO A 83 0.59 46.65 -0.74
C PRO A 83 2.03 46.13 -0.61
N ALA A 84 2.53 46.12 0.61
CA ALA A 84 3.81 45.52 0.96
C ALA A 84 3.87 44.03 0.57
N VAL A 85 4.95 43.67 -0.10
CA VAL A 85 5.36 42.30 -0.44
C VAL A 85 5.48 41.47 0.85
N ILE A 86 4.57 40.51 1.05
CA ILE A 86 4.66 39.51 2.11
C ILE A 86 5.79 38.54 1.73
N THR A 87 6.92 38.67 2.41
CA THR A 87 8.03 37.73 2.36
C THR A 87 7.66 36.44 3.11
N PRO A 88 7.96 35.24 2.59
CA PRO A 88 7.73 34.01 3.34
C PRO A 88 8.64 33.94 4.57
N SER A 89 8.03 33.74 5.73
CA SER A 89 8.70 33.40 6.99
C SER A 89 9.64 32.19 6.78
N ARG A 90 10.92 32.36 7.16
CA ARG A 90 11.94 31.31 7.17
C ARG A 90 11.57 30.23 8.19
N ILE A 91 11.36 29.01 7.71
CA ILE A 91 11.36 27.78 8.52
C ILE A 91 12.83 27.44 8.88
N PRO A 92 13.14 26.92 10.08
CA PRO A 92 14.52 26.80 10.55
C PRO A 92 15.32 25.77 9.74
N GLU A 93 16.55 26.15 9.35
CA GLU A 93 17.54 25.22 8.80
C GLU A 93 18.05 24.25 9.91
N PRO A 94 18.47 23.02 9.55
CA PRO A 94 18.97 22.04 10.52
C PRO A 94 20.30 22.49 11.13
N PRO A 95 20.58 22.21 12.42
CA PRO A 95 21.79 22.71 13.06
C PRO A 95 23.03 21.98 12.54
N ALA A 96 24.01 22.77 12.09
CA ALA A 96 25.38 22.33 11.86
C ALA A 96 26.10 22.08 13.20
N LYS A 97 26.81 20.94 13.26
CA LYS A 97 27.83 20.51 14.26
C LYS A 97 27.98 21.36 15.54
N LEU A 98 27.60 20.75 16.67
CA LEU A 98 27.82 21.23 18.04
C LEU A 98 29.30 21.52 18.37
N PRO A 99 29.62 22.69 18.94
CA PRO A 99 30.83 22.87 19.74
C PRO A 99 30.59 22.49 21.21
N ARG A 100 31.68 22.08 21.88
CA ARG A 100 31.72 21.65 23.30
C ARG A 100 31.29 22.77 24.27
N SER A 101 30.59 22.37 25.33
CA SER A 101 30.11 23.20 26.44
C SER A 101 31.23 23.74 27.32
N PRO A 102 31.04 24.93 27.93
CA PRO A 102 31.55 25.22 29.26
C PRO A 102 30.41 25.29 30.29
N GLU A 103 30.72 24.82 31.49
CA GLU A 103 29.91 24.79 32.71
C GLU A 103 29.48 26.19 33.17
N GLN A 104 28.27 26.32 33.73
CA GLN A 104 27.95 27.32 34.76
C GLN A 104 26.72 26.92 35.60
N GLU A 105 26.86 27.07 36.92
CA GLU A 105 25.94 26.65 37.99
C GLU A 105 24.83 27.68 38.29
N GLY A 106 23.56 27.21 38.34
CA GLY A 106 22.38 27.58 39.17
C GLY A 106 21.91 29.04 39.41
N PRO A 107 20.78 29.27 40.14
CA PRO A 107 19.48 28.55 40.15
C PRO A 107 18.23 29.49 40.19
N GLN A 108 17.04 29.01 39.75
CA GLN A 108 15.71 29.13 40.42
C GLN A 108 14.49 28.93 39.48
N GLY A 109 13.78 27.80 39.68
CA GLY A 109 12.31 27.64 39.74
C GLY A 109 11.41 27.93 38.52
N ASP A 110 10.93 26.88 37.85
CA ASP A 110 9.78 26.93 36.91
C ASP A 110 8.68 25.94 37.36
N PRO A 111 7.39 26.33 37.49
CA PRO A 111 6.29 25.48 38.02
C PRO A 111 5.70 24.44 37.05
N HIS A 112 6.31 24.15 35.89
CA HIS A 112 5.78 23.19 34.91
C HIS A 112 6.63 21.92 34.72
N SER A 113 7.25 21.38 35.78
CA SER A 113 7.83 20.03 35.72
C SER A 113 6.74 18.96 35.92
N GLY A 114 6.06 18.57 34.84
CA GLY A 114 5.31 17.33 34.82
C GLY A 114 6.24 16.19 35.25
N ALA A 115 5.85 15.44 36.29
CA ALA A 115 6.68 14.39 36.87
C ALA A 115 7.18 13.44 35.77
N SER A 116 8.49 13.25 35.70
CA SER A 116 9.11 12.34 34.74
C SER A 116 8.66 10.91 35.06
N VAL A 117 7.98 10.27 34.11
CA VAL A 117 7.58 8.86 34.22
C VAL A 117 8.83 8.00 34.42
N PRO A 118 8.90 7.10 35.43
CA PRO A 118 10.06 6.26 35.64
C PRO A 118 10.32 5.33 34.44
N LEU A 119 11.46 5.51 33.75
CA LEU A 119 11.87 4.68 32.61
C LEU A 119 12.69 3.47 33.10
N LYS A 120 12.03 2.48 33.72
CA LYS A 120 12.66 1.19 34.08
C LYS A 120 12.44 0.17 32.96
N LEU A 121 13.53 -0.45 32.48
CA LEU A 121 13.48 -1.57 31.54
C LEU A 121 13.66 -2.86 32.36
N SER A 122 12.66 -3.72 32.39
CA SER A 122 12.76 -5.08 32.92
C SER A 122 13.53 -5.99 31.95
N ASP A 123 14.16 -7.05 32.47
CA ASP A 123 14.83 -8.07 31.66
C ASP A 123 13.83 -8.78 30.74
N VAL A 124 14.27 -9.12 29.52
CA VAL A 124 13.44 -9.84 28.54
C VAL A 124 13.12 -11.22 29.08
N SER A 125 11.83 -11.51 29.25
CA SER A 125 11.34 -12.85 29.54
C SER A 125 10.40 -13.33 28.43
N LEU A 126 10.57 -14.60 28.04
CA LEU A 126 9.64 -15.32 27.18
C LEU A 126 8.72 -16.17 28.04
N ALA A 127 7.47 -16.32 27.64
CA ALA A 127 6.62 -17.38 28.18
C ALA A 127 7.10 -18.72 27.63
N THR A 128 6.98 -19.78 28.43
CA THR A 128 7.26 -21.15 27.97
C THR A 128 6.31 -21.52 26.84
N ALA A 129 6.86 -21.98 25.72
CA ALA A 129 6.09 -22.42 24.57
C ALA A 129 6.90 -23.46 23.77
N GLU A 130 6.24 -24.55 23.38
CA GLU A 130 6.84 -25.62 22.58
C GLU A 130 6.39 -25.56 21.10
N GLN A 131 5.17 -25.09 20.85
CA GLN A 131 4.54 -25.02 19.53
C GLN A 131 4.90 -23.73 18.79
N LEU A 132 5.07 -23.81 17.47
CA LEU A 132 5.39 -22.66 16.61
C LEU A 132 4.17 -21.78 16.27
N TRP A 133 2.97 -22.27 16.55
CA TRP A 133 1.71 -21.57 16.33
C TRP A 133 0.70 -21.92 17.42
N CYS A 134 -0.31 -21.07 17.58
CA CYS A 134 -1.48 -21.29 18.42
C CYS A 134 -2.67 -20.51 17.85
N THR A 135 -3.89 -20.86 18.28
CA THR A 135 -5.11 -20.11 17.95
C THR A 135 -5.79 -19.50 19.17
N SER A 136 -5.29 -19.83 20.37
CA SER A 136 -5.75 -19.26 21.63
C SER A 136 -5.10 -17.91 21.88
N ARG A 137 -5.92 -16.99 22.39
CA ARG A 137 -5.55 -15.61 22.74
C ARG A 137 -4.51 -15.49 23.85
N ASP A 138 -4.53 -16.38 24.82
CA ASP A 138 -3.73 -16.32 26.05
C ASP A 138 -2.43 -17.14 25.97
N GLN A 139 -2.25 -17.90 24.89
CA GLN A 139 -1.09 -18.75 24.67
C GLN A 139 0.08 -17.97 24.06
N ALA A 140 1.28 -18.50 24.28
CA ALA A 140 2.51 -18.02 23.68
C ALA A 140 3.02 -19.02 22.64
N VAL A 141 3.87 -18.56 21.73
CA VAL A 141 4.49 -19.40 20.69
C VAL A 141 5.99 -19.53 20.89
N LYS A 142 6.55 -20.63 20.39
CA LYS A 142 8.00 -20.79 20.22
C LYS A 142 8.44 -19.90 19.06
N LEU A 143 9.40 -19.02 19.31
CA LEU A 143 9.93 -18.12 18.31
C LEU A 143 10.85 -18.85 17.32
N ARG A 144 10.76 -18.51 16.03
CA ARG A 144 11.61 -19.03 14.94
C ARG A 144 12.97 -18.31 14.91
N MET A 145 13.70 -18.40 16.02
CA MET A 145 15.00 -17.73 16.19
C MET A 145 16.06 -18.33 15.27
N ALA A 146 16.90 -17.49 14.67
CA ALA A 146 18.10 -17.93 13.97
C ALA A 146 19.28 -18.04 14.94
N GLU A 147 20.31 -18.80 14.57
CA GLU A 147 21.53 -18.93 15.37
C GLU A 147 22.41 -17.67 15.30
N THR A 148 22.36 -16.94 14.18
CA THR A 148 23.22 -15.77 13.92
C THR A 148 22.47 -14.65 13.19
N GLY A 149 23.10 -13.47 13.13
CA GLY A 149 22.59 -12.30 12.42
C GLY A 149 21.35 -11.67 13.08
N PRO A 150 20.62 -10.81 12.35
CA PRO A 150 19.40 -10.16 12.85
C PRO A 150 18.34 -11.13 13.39
N GLY A 151 18.30 -12.38 12.89
CA GLY A 151 17.38 -13.40 13.37
C GLY A 151 17.66 -13.90 14.80
N SER A 152 18.88 -13.70 15.33
CA SER A 152 19.28 -14.11 16.69
C SER A 152 19.14 -13.00 17.73
N GLU A 153 18.70 -11.80 17.34
CA GLU A 153 18.53 -10.67 18.27
C GLU A 153 17.58 -10.99 19.42
N ALA A 154 17.93 -10.57 20.64
CA ALA A 154 17.09 -10.78 21.80
C ALA A 154 15.66 -10.24 21.57
N PRO A 155 14.61 -11.07 21.74
CA PRO A 155 13.22 -10.64 21.67
C PRO A 155 12.92 -9.46 22.59
N MET A 156 11.90 -8.66 22.28
CA MET A 156 11.42 -7.62 23.18
C MET A 156 9.93 -7.34 23.02
N THR A 157 9.32 -6.76 24.05
CA THR A 157 7.94 -6.29 23.95
C THR A 157 7.87 -4.94 23.22
N VAL A 158 6.68 -4.61 22.72
CA VAL A 158 6.41 -3.28 22.12
C VAL A 158 6.66 -2.16 23.13
N HIS A 159 6.32 -2.36 24.41
CA HIS A 159 6.62 -1.40 25.47
C HIS A 159 8.12 -1.20 25.67
N GLN A 160 8.93 -2.26 25.68
CA GLN A 160 10.38 -2.15 25.79
C GLN A 160 10.98 -1.41 24.57
N MET A 161 10.49 -1.68 23.37
CA MET A 161 10.87 -0.95 22.16
C MET A 161 10.54 0.54 22.27
N PHE A 162 9.31 0.87 22.69
CA PHE A 162 8.85 2.25 22.87
C PHE A 162 9.69 2.98 23.93
N LEU A 163 9.90 2.36 25.10
CA LEU A 163 10.71 2.94 26.18
C LEU A 163 12.15 3.24 25.75
N LYS A 164 12.78 2.36 24.96
CA LYS A 164 14.12 2.61 24.42
C LYS A 164 14.13 3.87 23.55
N THR A 165 13.12 4.04 22.69
CA THR A 165 12.97 5.24 21.86
C THR A 165 12.74 6.50 22.70
N VAL A 166 11.82 6.46 23.67
CA VAL A 166 11.53 7.61 24.56
C VAL A 166 12.77 8.00 25.38
N LYS A 167 13.55 7.03 25.86
CA LYS A 167 14.74 7.29 26.67
C LYS A 167 15.82 8.05 25.91
N ILE A 168 15.97 7.79 24.60
CA ILE A 168 17.06 8.34 23.78
C ILE A 168 16.58 9.56 22.96
N TYR A 169 15.34 9.52 22.47
CA TYR A 169 14.78 10.46 21.48
C TYR A 169 13.49 11.13 21.97
N GLY A 170 13.24 11.15 23.29
CA GLY A 170 11.97 11.56 23.89
C GLY A 170 11.46 12.93 23.46
N ASP A 171 12.36 13.87 23.18
CA ASP A 171 11.99 15.25 22.85
C ASP A 171 11.92 15.49 21.32
N LEU A 172 12.15 14.46 20.50
CA LEU A 172 11.94 14.53 19.05
C LEU A 172 10.46 14.34 18.69
N PRO A 173 10.00 14.92 17.56
CA PRO A 173 8.65 14.68 17.02
C PRO A 173 8.36 13.20 16.81
N ALA A 174 7.20 12.74 17.27
CA ALA A 174 6.71 11.38 17.06
C ALA A 174 5.53 11.35 16.10
N VAL A 175 4.48 12.13 16.41
CA VAL A 175 3.27 12.18 15.61
C VAL A 175 2.80 13.61 15.42
N ALA A 176 2.27 13.93 14.24
CA ALA A 176 1.77 15.26 13.91
C ALA A 176 0.47 15.17 13.10
N SER A 177 -0.49 16.06 13.41
CA SER A 177 -1.79 16.15 12.73
C SER A 177 -2.18 17.61 12.57
N LYS A 178 -3.09 17.93 11.64
CA LYS A 178 -3.61 19.29 11.51
C LYS A 178 -4.76 19.51 12.49
N LYS A 179 -4.72 20.65 13.19
CA LYS A 179 -5.85 21.22 13.95
C LYS A 179 -6.04 22.65 13.46
N GLU A 180 -7.24 22.97 12.99
CA GLU A 180 -7.58 24.30 12.43
C GLU A 180 -6.58 24.76 11.34
N GLY A 181 -6.12 23.82 10.51
CA GLY A 181 -5.17 24.07 9.42
C GLY A 181 -3.70 24.15 9.83
N GLN A 182 -3.38 24.09 11.12
CA GLN A 182 -2.00 24.14 11.64
C GLN A 182 -1.52 22.78 12.12
N TRP A 183 -0.24 22.47 11.89
CA TRP A 183 0.38 21.24 12.38
C TRP A 183 0.58 21.30 13.90
N VAL A 184 -0.05 20.37 14.61
CA VAL A 184 0.16 20.11 16.03
C VAL A 184 0.92 18.80 16.17
N THR A 185 2.02 18.85 16.89
CA THR A 185 2.98 17.75 17.02
C THR A 185 3.07 17.30 18.47
N LEU A 186 3.11 15.98 18.67
CA LEU A 186 3.52 15.36 19.93
C LEU A 186 4.93 14.84 19.80
N THR A 187 5.76 15.09 20.81
CA THR A 187 7.06 14.45 20.99
C THR A 187 6.88 12.97 21.37
N TRP A 188 7.95 12.16 21.26
CA TRP A 188 7.92 10.76 21.70
C TRP A 188 7.54 10.61 23.17
N ARG A 189 7.98 11.55 24.02
CA ARG A 189 7.65 11.59 25.46
C ARG A 189 6.18 11.87 25.70
N GLU A 190 5.62 12.89 25.04
CA GLU A 190 4.20 13.24 25.15
C GLU A 190 3.30 12.14 24.58
N TYR A 191 3.69 11.56 23.44
CA TYR A 191 2.98 10.42 22.86
C TYR A 191 2.96 9.24 23.84
N TYR A 192 4.10 8.89 24.44
CA TYR A 192 4.17 7.84 25.45
C TYR A 192 3.28 8.12 26.68
N GLN A 193 3.27 9.36 27.17
CA GLN A 193 2.42 9.77 28.29
C GLN A 193 0.94 9.63 27.94
N GLN A 194 0.52 10.04 26.74
CA GLN A 194 -0.86 9.89 26.29
C GLN A 194 -1.25 8.41 26.14
N CYS A 195 -0.37 7.55 25.61
CA CYS A 195 -0.62 6.11 25.54
C CYS A 195 -0.78 5.49 26.94
N ARG A 196 0.03 5.90 27.93
CA ARG A 196 -0.13 5.45 29.32
C ARG A 196 -1.44 5.93 29.92
N ALA A 197 -1.85 7.18 29.68
CA ALA A 197 -3.14 7.69 30.15
C ALA A 197 -4.31 6.90 29.55
N ALA A 198 -4.29 6.66 28.23
CA ALA A 198 -5.30 5.82 27.56
C ALA A 198 -5.31 4.38 28.11
N ALA A 199 -4.15 3.77 28.35
CA ALA A 199 -4.05 2.44 28.96
C ALA A 199 -4.73 2.38 30.33
N LYS A 200 -4.48 3.37 31.18
CA LYS A 200 -5.13 3.51 32.48
C LYS A 200 -6.65 3.67 32.36
N SER A 201 -7.10 4.47 31.39
CA SER A 201 -8.53 4.62 31.10
C SER A 201 -9.18 3.33 30.61
N PHE A 202 -8.51 2.54 29.77
CA PHE A 202 -9.00 1.21 29.39
C PHE A 202 -9.11 0.27 30.60
N LEU A 203 -8.12 0.24 31.49
CA LEU A 203 -8.19 -0.53 32.75
C LEU A 203 -9.34 -0.06 33.65
N LYS A 204 -9.64 1.24 33.68
CA LYS A 204 -10.77 1.81 34.43
C LYS A 204 -12.12 1.41 33.84
N LEU A 205 -12.23 1.38 32.51
CA LEU A 205 -13.41 0.88 31.79
C LEU A 205 -13.57 -0.65 31.87
N GLY A 206 -12.59 -1.34 32.48
CA GLY A 206 -12.65 -2.76 32.72
C GLY A 206 -12.13 -3.62 31.57
N LEU A 207 -11.24 -3.10 30.72
CA LEU A 207 -10.51 -3.93 29.75
C LEU A 207 -9.78 -5.07 30.49
N GLU A 208 -10.11 -6.29 30.11
CA GLU A 208 -9.46 -7.50 30.60
C GLU A 208 -8.26 -7.87 29.71
N ARG A 209 -7.28 -8.58 30.28
CA ARG A 209 -6.18 -9.12 29.47
C ARG A 209 -6.74 -10.03 28.38
N TYR A 210 -6.10 -10.00 27.21
CA TYR A 210 -6.46 -10.82 26.06
C TYR A 210 -7.87 -10.57 25.49
N HIS A 211 -8.46 -9.41 25.77
CA HIS A 211 -9.70 -8.96 25.13
C HIS A 211 -9.44 -7.78 24.19
N GLY A 212 -10.32 -7.63 23.20
CA GLY A 212 -10.16 -6.62 22.15
C GLY A 212 -10.47 -5.19 22.59
N VAL A 213 -9.74 -4.24 22.03
CA VAL A 213 -10.21 -2.88 21.80
C VAL A 213 -10.35 -2.69 20.30
N GLY A 214 -11.59 -2.57 19.83
CA GLY A 214 -11.86 -2.32 18.42
C GLY A 214 -11.74 -0.84 18.08
N ILE A 215 -10.94 -0.49 17.07
CA ILE A 215 -10.65 0.90 16.69
C ILE A 215 -11.19 1.17 15.29
N LEU A 216 -12.28 1.93 15.20
CA LEU A 216 -13.02 2.22 13.97
C LEU A 216 -12.90 3.70 13.61
N GLY A 217 -11.94 4.03 12.76
CA GLY A 217 -11.70 5.42 12.37
C GLY A 217 -10.58 5.61 11.36
N PHE A 218 -10.52 6.80 10.77
CA PHE A 218 -9.41 7.20 9.91
C PHE A 218 -8.12 7.46 10.71
N ASN A 219 -7.00 7.54 10.01
CA ASN A 219 -5.68 7.71 10.59
C ASN A 219 -5.60 9.01 11.41
N SER A 220 -5.20 8.90 12.67
CA SER A 220 -5.17 10.01 13.63
C SER A 220 -4.25 9.70 14.81
N PRO A 221 -3.79 10.71 15.56
CA PRO A 221 -3.09 10.49 16.82
C PRO A 221 -3.90 9.65 17.81
N GLU A 222 -5.22 9.88 17.89
CA GLU A 222 -6.13 9.16 18.79
C GLU A 222 -6.19 7.66 18.43
N TRP A 223 -6.12 7.31 17.15
CA TRP A 223 -5.99 5.92 16.69
C TRP A 223 -4.71 5.28 17.23
N PHE A 224 -3.57 5.95 17.05
CA PHE A 224 -2.25 5.51 17.55
C PHE A 224 -2.25 5.35 19.08
N ILE A 225 -2.77 6.35 19.80
CA ILE A 225 -2.86 6.34 21.26
C ILE A 225 -3.75 5.20 21.76
N SER A 226 -4.86 4.92 21.06
CA SER A 226 -5.77 3.82 21.41
C SER A 226 -5.13 2.45 21.20
N ASP A 227 -4.41 2.26 20.09
CA ASP A 227 -3.71 1.01 19.77
C ASP A 227 -2.64 0.70 20.82
N ILE A 228 -1.70 1.63 21.04
CA ILE A 228 -0.65 1.42 22.05
C ILE A 228 -1.24 1.37 23.45
N GLY A 229 -2.20 2.23 23.78
CA GLY A 229 -2.86 2.23 25.09
C GLY A 229 -3.50 0.88 25.40
N CYS A 230 -4.16 0.26 24.43
CA CYS A 230 -4.70 -1.10 24.55
C CYS A 230 -3.59 -2.12 24.84
N ILE A 231 -2.50 -2.09 24.06
CA ILE A 231 -1.37 -3.00 24.24
C ILE A 231 -0.75 -2.85 25.63
N LEU A 232 -0.55 -1.61 26.11
CA LEU A 232 -0.02 -1.35 27.45
C LEU A 232 -0.97 -1.84 28.55
N ALA A 233 -2.28 -1.80 28.33
CA ALA A 233 -3.30 -2.35 29.21
C ALA A 233 -3.46 -3.88 29.09
N GLY A 234 -2.68 -4.55 28.23
CA GLY A 234 -2.65 -6.00 28.07
C GLY A 234 -3.80 -6.59 27.24
N GLY A 235 -4.53 -5.76 26.50
CA GLY A 235 -5.55 -6.18 25.54
C GLY A 235 -5.01 -6.25 24.11
N PHE A 236 -5.87 -6.63 23.16
CA PHE A 236 -5.55 -6.65 21.73
C PHE A 236 -6.12 -5.44 21.01
N ALA A 237 -5.25 -4.64 20.40
CA ALA A 237 -5.72 -3.65 19.46
C ALA A 237 -6.26 -4.35 18.20
N ALA A 238 -7.46 -3.97 17.76
CA ALA A 238 -8.11 -4.54 16.58
C ALA A 238 -8.65 -3.41 15.70
N GLY A 239 -7.94 -3.08 14.61
CA GLY A 239 -8.40 -2.06 13.66
C GLY A 239 -9.61 -2.53 12.84
N ILE A 240 -10.63 -1.68 12.72
CA ILE A 240 -11.83 -1.93 11.92
C ILE A 240 -11.90 -0.89 10.80
N TYR A 241 -12.06 -1.35 9.55
CA TYR A 241 -12.14 -0.44 8.40
C TYR A 241 -13.38 0.46 8.50
N THR A 242 -13.22 1.75 8.24
CA THR A 242 -14.32 2.74 8.22
C THR A 242 -15.38 2.46 7.15
N THR A 243 -15.06 1.61 6.17
CA THR A 243 -15.94 1.14 5.10
C THR A 243 -16.75 -0.09 5.48
N ASN A 244 -16.47 -0.74 6.62
CA ASN A 244 -17.23 -1.92 7.06
C ASN A 244 -18.70 -1.57 7.35
N SER A 245 -19.59 -2.52 7.04
CA SER A 245 -21.00 -2.48 7.46
C SER A 245 -21.11 -2.72 8.97
N PRO A 246 -22.26 -2.41 9.61
CA PRO A 246 -22.50 -2.74 11.00
C PRO A 246 -22.26 -4.23 11.33
N GLU A 247 -22.69 -5.14 10.45
CA GLU A 247 -22.53 -6.59 10.63
C GLU A 247 -21.05 -7.01 10.57
N ALA A 248 -20.29 -6.42 9.64
CA ALA A 248 -18.85 -6.66 9.56
C ALA A 248 -18.11 -6.09 10.79
N CYS A 249 -18.58 -4.96 11.35
CA CYS A 249 -18.06 -4.44 12.62
C CYS A 249 -18.40 -5.36 13.79
N GLN A 250 -19.65 -5.86 13.86
CA GLN A 250 -20.10 -6.79 14.88
C GLN A 250 -19.25 -8.06 14.87
N TYR A 251 -19.04 -8.68 13.71
CA TYR A 251 -18.21 -9.88 13.60
C TYR A 251 -16.80 -9.68 14.16
N VAL A 252 -16.13 -8.57 13.81
CA VAL A 252 -14.78 -8.27 14.32
C VAL A 252 -14.80 -8.06 15.83
N ALA A 253 -15.75 -7.27 16.34
CA ALA A 253 -15.86 -6.98 17.76
C ALA A 253 -16.22 -8.22 18.59
N ASP A 254 -17.06 -9.12 18.06
CA ASP A 254 -17.42 -10.37 18.72
C ASP A 254 -16.25 -11.36 18.71
N ASN A 255 -15.56 -11.53 17.57
CA ASN A 255 -14.45 -12.47 17.43
C ASN A 255 -13.26 -12.18 18.37
N CYS A 256 -12.95 -10.90 18.62
CA CYS A 256 -11.93 -10.50 19.60
C CYS A 256 -12.50 -10.25 21.01
N GLU A 257 -13.77 -10.54 21.25
CA GLU A 257 -14.50 -10.27 22.49
C GLU A 257 -14.25 -8.84 23.01
N ALA A 258 -14.45 -7.86 22.13
CA ALA A 258 -14.11 -6.48 22.37
C ALA A 258 -14.77 -5.94 23.64
N ASN A 259 -13.95 -5.48 24.59
CA ASN A 259 -14.41 -4.84 25.82
C ASN A 259 -14.69 -3.35 25.62
N VAL A 260 -13.94 -2.71 24.71
CA VAL A 260 -14.11 -1.29 24.39
C VAL A 260 -14.09 -1.09 22.89
N LEU A 261 -14.96 -0.22 22.37
CA LEU A 261 -14.91 0.24 20.99
C LEU A 261 -14.57 1.73 20.94
N VAL A 262 -13.51 2.08 20.23
CA VAL A 262 -13.08 3.46 19.97
C VAL A 262 -13.48 3.82 18.55
N VAL A 263 -14.33 4.84 18.38
CA VAL A 263 -14.92 5.24 17.10
C VAL A 263 -14.59 6.69 16.78
N GLU A 264 -14.35 7.00 15.50
CA GLU A 264 -13.97 8.35 15.08
C GLU A 264 -15.05 9.39 15.41
N ASN A 265 -16.23 9.25 14.85
CA ASN A 265 -17.26 10.27 14.86
C ASN A 265 -18.66 9.65 14.93
N HIS A 266 -19.68 10.50 14.91
CA HIS A 266 -21.07 10.06 15.02
C HIS A 266 -21.49 9.04 13.95
N LYS A 267 -20.97 9.15 12.71
CA LYS A 267 -21.26 8.19 11.63
C LYS A 267 -20.78 6.79 11.98
N GLN A 268 -19.57 6.66 12.54
CA GLN A 268 -19.05 5.36 12.96
C GLN A 268 -19.74 4.86 14.24
N LEU A 269 -20.06 5.76 15.17
CA LEU A 269 -20.84 5.44 16.37
C LEU A 269 -22.19 4.81 16.02
N LEU A 270 -22.93 5.35 15.05
CA LEU A 270 -24.22 4.81 14.63
C LEU A 270 -24.16 3.36 14.16
N LYS A 271 -23.05 2.93 13.53
CA LYS A 271 -22.88 1.53 13.12
C LYS A 271 -22.79 0.61 14.35
N ILE A 272 -22.04 1.03 15.36
CA ILE A 272 -21.89 0.25 16.59
C ILE A 272 -23.19 0.22 17.40
N LEU A 273 -23.91 1.35 17.48
CA LEU A 273 -25.17 1.41 18.22
C LEU A 273 -26.26 0.48 17.63
N GLN A 274 -26.22 0.18 16.33
CA GLN A 274 -27.13 -0.78 15.69
C GLN A 274 -26.87 -2.24 16.12
N ILE A 275 -25.64 -2.56 16.51
CA ILE A 275 -25.22 -3.93 16.82
C ILE A 275 -24.80 -4.13 18.28
N LYS A 276 -24.84 -3.07 19.11
CA LYS A 276 -24.33 -3.09 20.49
C LYS A 276 -24.97 -4.18 21.35
N ASP A 277 -26.25 -4.48 21.13
CA ASP A 277 -27.01 -5.46 21.92
C ASP A 277 -26.61 -6.91 21.58
N GLN A 278 -25.82 -7.09 20.50
CA GLN A 278 -25.25 -8.36 20.06
C GLN A 278 -23.77 -8.52 20.48
N LEU A 279 -23.23 -7.60 21.28
CA LEU A 279 -21.84 -7.62 21.75
C LEU A 279 -21.78 -7.83 23.27
N PRO A 280 -21.85 -9.08 23.76
CA PRO A 280 -22.00 -9.37 25.19
C PRO A 280 -20.81 -8.94 26.05
N HIS A 281 -19.62 -8.79 25.46
CA HIS A 281 -18.40 -8.38 26.15
C HIS A 281 -18.19 -6.86 26.16
N LEU A 282 -18.99 -6.09 25.42
CA LEU A 282 -18.79 -4.65 25.25
C LEU A 282 -19.17 -3.90 26.54
N LYS A 283 -18.16 -3.26 27.14
CA LYS A 283 -18.28 -2.48 28.38
C LYS A 283 -18.43 -0.99 28.11
N ALA A 284 -17.79 -0.46 27.06
CA ALA A 284 -17.82 0.97 26.76
C ALA A 284 -17.57 1.30 25.29
N ILE A 285 -18.03 2.49 24.87
CA ILE A 285 -17.76 3.09 23.56
C ILE A 285 -17.14 4.47 23.78
N VAL A 286 -16.09 4.80 23.03
CA VAL A 286 -15.41 6.11 23.07
C VAL A 286 -15.48 6.76 21.69
N GLN A 287 -16.09 7.94 21.57
CA GLN A 287 -16.05 8.75 20.35
C GLN A 287 -14.92 9.78 20.47
N TYR A 288 -13.96 9.79 19.54
CA TYR A 288 -12.77 10.63 19.67
C TYR A 288 -12.77 11.95 18.89
N LYS A 289 -13.70 12.12 17.96
CA LYS A 289 -13.89 13.33 17.16
C LYS A 289 -15.34 13.78 17.16
N ASP A 290 -15.55 15.08 17.03
CA ASP A 290 -16.84 15.77 17.08
C ASP A 290 -17.55 15.65 18.44
N GLU A 291 -18.49 16.54 18.69
CA GLU A 291 -19.34 16.45 19.88
C GLU A 291 -20.27 15.23 19.81
N LEU A 292 -20.61 14.67 20.97
CA LEU A 292 -21.62 13.62 21.06
C LEU A 292 -23.01 14.22 20.79
N GLN A 293 -23.66 13.79 19.71
CA GLN A 293 -25.05 14.18 19.41
C GLN A 293 -26.05 13.62 20.43
N GLN A 294 -25.70 12.53 21.10
CA GLN A 294 -26.47 11.95 22.19
C GLN A 294 -25.52 11.37 23.24
N LYS A 295 -25.85 11.57 24.52
CA LYS A 295 -25.15 10.93 25.63
C LYS A 295 -25.91 9.67 26.04
N LEU A 296 -25.20 8.55 26.11
CA LEU A 296 -25.72 7.25 26.56
C LEU A 296 -24.87 6.74 27.73
N PRO A 297 -25.40 5.81 28.56
CA PRO A 297 -24.57 5.08 29.51
C PRO A 297 -23.40 4.41 28.79
N ASN A 298 -22.22 4.46 29.41
CA ASN A 298 -20.97 3.88 28.90
C ASN A 298 -20.50 4.41 27.53
N LEU A 299 -21.01 5.57 27.10
CA LEU A 299 -20.54 6.32 25.93
C LEU A 299 -19.75 7.54 26.39
N TYR A 300 -18.49 7.63 25.99
CA TYR A 300 -17.55 8.68 26.41
C TYR A 300 -17.04 9.48 25.21
N THR A 301 -16.80 10.78 25.41
CA THR A 301 -15.93 11.57 24.54
C THR A 301 -14.47 11.20 24.78
N TRP A 302 -13.56 11.59 23.88
CA TRP A 302 -12.11 11.43 24.10
C TRP A 302 -11.64 12.04 25.41
N ALA A 303 -12.07 13.27 25.70
CA ALA A 303 -11.64 14.01 26.89
C ALA A 303 -12.11 13.32 28.18
N GLU A 304 -13.36 12.85 28.22
CA GLU A 304 -13.88 12.06 29.35
C GLU A 304 -13.10 10.76 29.49
N PHE A 305 -12.86 10.04 28.38
CA PHE A 305 -12.08 8.81 28.39
C PHE A 305 -10.69 9.03 28.96
N MET A 306 -9.93 10.02 28.48
CA MET A 306 -8.57 10.30 28.96
C MET A 306 -8.53 10.65 30.45
N LYS A 307 -9.60 11.27 30.99
CA LYS A 307 -9.70 11.60 32.41
C LYS A 307 -9.94 10.39 33.32
N LEU A 308 -10.61 9.34 32.84
CA LEU A 308 -10.89 8.13 33.63
C LEU A 308 -9.63 7.47 34.19
N GLY A 309 -8.52 7.56 33.47
CA GLY A 309 -7.24 6.97 33.84
C GLY A 309 -6.55 7.64 35.03
N GLU A 310 -6.99 8.83 35.45
CA GLU A 310 -6.44 9.53 36.63
C GLU A 310 -6.67 8.75 37.94
N GLU A 311 -7.71 7.91 37.98
CA GLU A 311 -8.04 7.07 39.14
C GLU A 311 -7.22 5.77 39.23
N VAL A 312 -6.45 5.45 38.19
CA VAL A 312 -5.62 4.24 38.14
C VAL A 312 -4.18 4.61 38.46
N SER A 313 -3.55 3.91 39.40
CA SER A 313 -2.16 4.18 39.75
C SER A 313 -1.20 3.70 38.67
N ASP A 314 -0.02 4.31 38.58
CA ASP A 314 1.00 3.89 37.62
C ASP A 314 1.53 2.48 37.94
N GLU A 315 1.58 2.10 39.22
CA GLU A 315 2.00 0.75 39.65
C GLU A 315 1.05 -0.33 39.13
N ARG A 316 -0.26 -0.05 39.07
CA ARG A 316 -1.23 -1.00 38.51
C ARG A 316 -1.01 -1.21 37.01
N LEU A 317 -0.73 -0.13 36.27
CA LEU A 317 -0.41 -0.24 34.85
C LEU A 317 0.93 -0.97 34.64
N ASP A 318 1.96 -0.60 35.40
CA ASP A 318 3.29 -1.19 35.27
C ASP A 318 3.27 -2.69 35.57
N ALA A 319 2.48 -3.14 36.55
CA ALA A 319 2.29 -4.57 36.81
C ALA A 319 1.67 -5.33 35.62
N VAL A 320 0.74 -4.70 34.89
CA VAL A 320 0.16 -5.29 33.67
C VAL A 320 1.19 -5.33 32.56
N VAL A 321 1.91 -4.24 32.33
CA VAL A 321 2.97 -4.15 31.32
C VAL A 321 4.06 -5.20 31.57
N ASP A 322 4.55 -5.32 32.81
CA ASP A 322 5.58 -6.28 33.21
C ASP A 322 5.12 -7.75 33.14
N SER A 323 3.81 -8.00 33.07
CA SER A 323 3.25 -9.36 32.89
C SER A 323 3.30 -9.85 31.44
N GLN A 324 3.53 -8.95 30.46
CA GLN A 324 3.54 -9.28 29.04
C GLN A 324 4.88 -9.93 28.63
N ARG A 325 4.85 -10.80 27.62
CA ARG A 325 6.03 -11.52 27.12
C ARG A 325 6.16 -11.34 25.62
N ALA A 326 7.39 -11.31 25.10
CA ALA A 326 7.61 -10.99 23.69
C ALA A 326 6.93 -11.98 22.72
N ASN A 327 6.79 -13.23 23.13
CA ASN A 327 6.16 -14.30 22.35
C ASN A 327 4.66 -14.51 22.61
N GLN A 328 3.99 -13.55 23.25
CA GLN A 328 2.54 -13.50 23.38
C GLN A 328 1.91 -12.56 22.35
N CYS A 329 0.63 -12.77 22.06
CA CYS A 329 -0.13 -11.93 21.11
C CYS A 329 -0.17 -10.47 21.59
N CYS A 330 0.13 -9.55 20.68
CA CYS A 330 0.18 -8.11 20.90
C CYS A 330 -0.99 -7.39 20.22
N THR A 331 -1.29 -7.76 18.97
CA THR A 331 -2.31 -7.08 18.16
C THR A 331 -2.96 -8.04 17.17
N LEU A 332 -4.16 -7.67 16.71
CA LEU A 332 -4.96 -8.44 15.75
C LEU A 332 -5.12 -7.65 14.45
N ILE A 333 -4.76 -8.29 13.33
CA ILE A 333 -5.04 -7.76 11.99
C ILE A 333 -6.14 -8.58 11.35
N TYR A 334 -7.30 -7.96 11.09
CA TYR A 334 -8.40 -8.64 10.41
C TYR A 334 -8.22 -8.60 8.90
N THR A 335 -8.10 -9.76 8.27
CA THR A 335 -7.97 -9.89 6.81
C THR A 335 -9.25 -10.42 6.19
N SER A 336 -9.78 -9.71 5.19
CA SER A 336 -10.90 -10.21 4.38
C SER A 336 -10.39 -11.25 3.38
N GLY A 337 -10.81 -12.50 3.51
CA GLY A 337 -10.59 -13.53 2.50
C GLY A 337 -11.44 -13.31 1.24
N THR A 338 -11.26 -14.15 0.22
CA THR A 338 -11.99 -14.05 -1.06
C THR A 338 -13.46 -14.46 -0.96
N THR A 339 -13.87 -15.21 0.08
CA THR A 339 -15.20 -15.84 0.15
C THR A 339 -15.81 -16.02 1.55
N GLY A 340 -15.19 -15.52 2.63
CA GLY A 340 -15.64 -15.77 4.00
C GLY A 340 -15.45 -14.60 4.97
N ASN A 341 -15.86 -14.79 6.22
CA ASN A 341 -15.68 -13.79 7.28
C ASN A 341 -14.19 -13.42 7.47
N PRO A 342 -13.88 -12.20 7.92
CA PRO A 342 -12.50 -11.81 8.19
C PRO A 342 -11.83 -12.74 9.21
N LYS A 343 -10.53 -13.00 9.04
CA LYS A 343 -9.75 -13.80 10.01
C LYS A 343 -8.90 -12.90 10.88
N GLY A 344 -8.90 -13.10 12.19
CA GLY A 344 -8.05 -12.36 13.12
C GLY A 344 -6.62 -12.90 13.14
N VAL A 345 -5.70 -12.29 12.38
CA VAL A 345 -4.28 -12.64 12.36
C VAL A 345 -3.64 -12.23 13.68
N MET A 346 -3.16 -13.19 14.47
CA MET A 346 -2.51 -12.93 15.75
C MET A 346 -1.02 -12.62 15.56
N LEU A 347 -0.63 -11.38 15.85
CA LEU A 347 0.76 -10.94 15.80
C LEU A 347 1.33 -10.79 17.21
N SER A 348 2.41 -11.49 17.50
CA SER A 348 3.13 -11.36 18.77
C SER A 348 3.90 -10.05 18.87
N HIS A 349 4.30 -9.66 20.08
CA HIS A 349 5.20 -8.49 20.21
C HIS A 349 6.52 -8.71 19.45
N ASP A 350 7.04 -9.93 19.43
CA ASP A 350 8.26 -10.29 18.73
C ASP A 350 8.10 -10.13 17.22
N ASN A 351 6.98 -10.60 16.66
CA ASN A 351 6.65 -10.40 15.25
C ASN A 351 6.79 -8.92 14.86
N ILE A 352 6.20 -8.02 15.66
CA ILE A 352 6.19 -6.57 15.40
C ILE A 352 7.58 -5.96 15.58
N THR A 353 8.19 -6.16 16.74
CA THR A 353 9.45 -5.50 17.12
C THR A 353 10.62 -5.97 16.26
N TRP A 354 10.69 -7.27 15.96
CA TRP A 354 11.72 -7.83 15.10
C TRP A 354 11.58 -7.37 13.65
N THR A 355 10.39 -7.47 13.06
CA THR A 355 10.16 -7.05 11.67
C THR A 355 10.49 -5.58 11.47
N SER A 356 10.10 -4.72 12.42
CA SER A 356 10.40 -3.29 12.39
C SER A 356 11.90 -3.02 12.36
N ASN A 357 12.67 -3.75 13.18
CA ASN A 357 14.13 -3.63 13.21
C ASN A 357 14.77 -4.15 11.91
N ALA A 358 14.40 -5.36 11.48
CA ALA A 358 14.99 -6.01 10.31
C ALA A 358 14.76 -5.20 9.02
N VAL A 359 13.54 -4.69 8.81
CA VAL A 359 13.20 -3.88 7.64
C VAL A 359 13.91 -2.52 7.67
N GLY A 360 13.88 -1.84 8.81
CA GLY A 360 14.52 -0.52 8.92
C GLY A 360 16.05 -0.60 8.80
N ALA A 361 16.66 -1.67 9.31
CA ALA A 361 18.10 -1.92 9.13
C ALA A 361 18.43 -2.24 7.66
N MET A 362 17.66 -3.12 7.01
CA MET A 362 17.85 -3.49 5.60
C MET A 362 17.75 -2.26 4.67
N THR A 363 16.79 -1.37 4.95
CA THR A 363 16.57 -0.15 4.17
C THR A 363 17.42 1.05 4.64
N SER A 364 18.36 0.82 5.56
CA SER A 364 19.31 1.83 6.06
C SER A 364 18.64 3.09 6.65
N LEU A 365 17.56 2.92 7.41
CA LEU A 365 16.88 4.03 8.08
C LEU A 365 17.75 4.66 9.18
N GLN A 366 17.66 5.97 9.31
CA GLN A 366 18.42 6.76 10.28
C GLN A 366 17.56 7.10 11.50
N HIS A 367 18.07 6.79 12.69
CA HIS A 367 17.35 7.06 13.92
C HIS A 367 17.13 8.57 14.13
N GLY A 368 15.90 8.98 14.43
CA GLY A 368 15.53 10.37 14.74
C GLY A 368 15.46 11.31 13.53
N VAL A 369 15.64 10.80 12.30
CA VAL A 369 15.68 11.61 11.07
C VAL A 369 14.50 11.32 10.14
N GLU A 370 13.99 10.09 10.16
CA GLU A 370 12.96 9.67 9.21
C GLU A 370 11.62 10.38 9.46
N CYS A 371 10.88 10.65 8.39
CA CYS A 371 9.48 11.05 8.48
C CYS A 371 8.63 10.47 7.35
N VAL A 372 7.38 10.14 7.68
CA VAL A 372 6.41 9.50 6.78
C VAL A 372 5.07 10.22 6.82
N VAL A 373 4.24 10.00 5.78
CA VAL A 373 2.85 10.46 5.74
C VAL A 373 1.92 9.27 5.91
N SER A 374 1.08 9.28 6.94
CA SER A 374 0.11 8.24 7.24
C SER A 374 -1.24 8.57 6.58
N TYR A 375 -1.66 7.72 5.65
CA TYR A 375 -2.92 7.85 4.91
C TYR A 375 -3.52 6.50 4.48
N LEU A 376 -2.74 5.43 4.52
CA LEU A 376 -3.22 4.07 4.27
C LEU A 376 -3.97 3.57 5.51
N PRO A 377 -5.08 2.82 5.37
CA PRO A 377 -5.88 2.42 6.52
C PRO A 377 -5.07 1.70 7.60
N LEU A 378 -5.09 2.20 8.84
CA LEU A 378 -4.37 1.60 9.97
C LEU A 378 -4.91 0.25 10.44
N SER A 379 -6.09 -0.15 9.95
CA SER A 379 -6.59 -1.53 10.06
C SER A 379 -5.78 -2.54 9.23
N HIS A 380 -4.87 -2.08 8.36
CA HIS A 380 -4.03 -2.91 7.51
C HIS A 380 -2.58 -2.97 8.03
N VAL A 381 -1.98 -4.16 8.04
CA VAL A 381 -0.62 -4.40 8.57
C VAL A 381 0.44 -3.47 7.95
N ALA A 382 0.34 -3.19 6.64
CA ALA A 382 1.33 -2.36 5.95
C ALA A 382 1.40 -0.94 6.50
N ALA A 383 0.24 -0.36 6.84
CA ALA A 383 0.17 0.98 7.43
C ALA A 383 0.71 0.95 8.86
N GLN A 384 0.34 -0.04 9.68
CA GLN A 384 0.87 -0.13 11.04
C GLN A 384 2.39 -0.31 11.07
N VAL A 385 2.94 -1.23 10.25
CA VAL A 385 4.38 -1.49 10.20
C VAL A 385 5.14 -0.24 9.75
N ASN A 386 4.70 0.40 8.65
CA ASN A 386 5.39 1.58 8.11
C ASN A 386 5.22 2.83 8.99
N ASP A 387 3.98 3.14 9.38
CA ASP A 387 3.62 4.43 9.96
C ASP A 387 3.82 4.46 11.49
N MET A 388 3.75 3.30 12.14
CA MET A 388 3.77 3.22 13.60
C MET A 388 4.98 2.43 14.12
N TRP A 389 5.16 1.18 13.69
CA TRP A 389 6.14 0.28 14.32
C TRP A 389 7.59 0.57 13.91
N ILE A 390 7.85 0.78 12.62
CA ILE A 390 9.18 1.21 12.15
C ILE A 390 9.50 2.61 12.67
N CYS A 391 8.55 3.54 12.63
CA CYS A 391 8.74 4.88 13.20
C CYS A 391 9.06 4.82 14.69
N MET A 392 8.38 3.97 15.48
CA MET A 392 8.71 3.73 16.88
C MET A 392 10.12 3.17 17.05
N ARG A 393 10.52 2.18 16.25
CA ARG A 393 11.84 1.56 16.35
C ARG A 393 12.98 2.53 16.03
N PHE A 394 12.79 3.41 15.05
CA PHE A 394 13.81 4.34 14.53
C PHE A 394 13.57 5.80 14.93
N ALA A 395 12.68 6.08 15.89
CA ALA A 395 12.30 7.43 16.29
C ALA A 395 11.90 8.35 15.12
N GLY A 396 11.24 7.80 14.09
CA GLY A 396 10.76 8.56 12.94
C GLY A 396 9.45 9.29 13.23
N ALA A 397 9.22 10.42 12.57
CA ALA A 397 8.02 11.23 12.76
C ALA A 397 6.90 10.87 11.76
N THR A 398 5.69 10.66 12.24
CA THR A 398 4.52 10.32 11.43
C THR A 398 3.57 11.50 11.31
N TYR A 399 3.29 11.93 10.08
CA TYR A 399 2.37 13.02 9.79
C TYR A 399 1.07 12.46 9.22
N PHE A 400 -0.04 12.69 9.91
CA PHE A 400 -1.36 12.23 9.46
C PHE A 400 -1.86 13.10 8.31
N ALA A 401 -2.24 12.47 7.21
CA ALA A 401 -2.93 13.14 6.12
C ALA A 401 -4.39 13.39 6.48
N GLU A 402 -4.98 14.42 5.87
CA GLU A 402 -6.40 14.72 6.05
C GLU A 402 -7.29 13.58 5.49
N PRO A 403 -8.53 13.38 5.99
CA PRO A 403 -9.42 12.29 5.57
C PRO A 403 -9.74 12.25 4.06
N ASP A 404 -9.54 13.35 3.34
CA ASP A 404 -9.73 13.48 1.90
C ASP A 404 -8.43 13.21 1.10
N ALA A 405 -7.39 12.64 1.73
CA ALA A 405 -6.09 12.35 1.11
C ALA A 405 -6.22 11.66 -0.26
N LEU A 406 -6.97 10.56 -0.31
CA LEU A 406 -7.19 9.78 -1.53
C LEU A 406 -8.15 10.45 -2.54
N LYS A 407 -8.88 11.49 -2.11
CA LYS A 407 -9.77 12.32 -2.95
C LYS A 407 -9.02 13.48 -3.61
N GLY A 408 -7.83 13.84 -3.12
CA GLY A 408 -6.95 14.78 -3.81
C GLY A 408 -5.95 15.52 -2.94
N SER A 409 -6.18 15.59 -1.62
CA SER A 409 -5.35 16.40 -0.71
C SER A 409 -4.00 15.77 -0.36
N LEU A 410 -3.75 14.49 -0.69
CA LEU A 410 -2.48 13.81 -0.43
C LEU A 410 -1.29 14.56 -1.04
N GLY A 411 -1.44 15.10 -2.26
CA GLY A 411 -0.38 15.86 -2.91
C GLY A 411 -0.02 17.17 -2.19
N THR A 412 -0.99 17.79 -1.52
CA THR A 412 -0.75 18.97 -0.66
C THR A 412 0.02 18.56 0.58
N THR A 413 -0.42 17.49 1.26
CA THR A 413 0.25 16.96 2.45
C THR A 413 1.69 16.58 2.17
N LEU A 414 1.97 15.89 1.05
CA LEU A 414 3.34 15.51 0.66
C LEU A 414 4.25 16.73 0.46
N LYS A 415 3.74 17.82 -0.14
CA LYS A 415 4.52 19.05 -0.35
C LYS A 415 4.82 19.79 0.95
N GLU A 416 3.93 19.73 1.93
CA GLU A 416 4.15 20.33 3.24
C GLU A 416 5.12 19.51 4.09
N VAL A 417 4.90 18.19 4.18
CA VAL A 417 5.67 17.29 5.05
C VAL A 417 7.04 16.96 4.48
N ARG A 418 7.12 16.81 3.15
CA ARG A 418 8.31 16.36 2.41
C ARG A 418 8.96 15.12 3.03
N PRO A 419 8.27 13.95 2.99
CA PRO A 419 8.69 12.75 3.72
C PRO A 419 10.04 12.20 3.24
N THR A 420 10.72 11.46 4.11
CA THR A 420 11.98 10.73 3.80
C THR A 420 11.72 9.33 3.26
N SER A 421 10.56 8.75 3.58
CA SER A 421 10.06 7.49 3.04
C SER A 421 8.56 7.62 2.72
N PHE A 422 8.13 7.05 1.61
CA PHE A 422 6.74 7.09 1.18
C PHE A 422 6.30 5.74 0.63
N LEU A 423 5.29 5.14 1.27
CA LEU A 423 4.65 3.92 0.82
C LEU A 423 3.38 4.25 0.03
N GLY A 424 3.39 3.93 -1.26
CA GLY A 424 2.25 4.05 -2.17
C GLY A 424 1.77 2.70 -2.64
N VAL A 425 0.48 2.40 -2.58
CA VAL A 425 -0.07 1.26 -3.34
C VAL A 425 -0.02 1.57 -4.84
N PRO A 426 0.01 0.58 -5.75
CA PRO A 426 0.17 0.81 -7.19
C PRO A 426 -0.75 1.90 -7.75
N ARG A 427 -2.03 1.90 -7.33
CA ARG A 427 -3.01 2.89 -7.78
C ARG A 427 -2.66 4.34 -7.42
N VAL A 428 -1.94 4.56 -6.32
CA VAL A 428 -1.46 5.90 -5.93
C VAL A 428 -0.37 6.37 -6.89
N TRP A 429 0.59 5.49 -7.20
CA TRP A 429 1.65 5.77 -8.17
C TRP A 429 1.11 5.99 -9.58
N GLU A 430 0.18 5.16 -10.04
CA GLU A 430 -0.52 5.33 -11.32
C GLU A 430 -1.22 6.70 -11.40
N LYS A 431 -2.01 7.07 -10.38
CA LYS A 431 -2.68 8.38 -10.33
C LYS A 431 -1.68 9.55 -10.34
N MET A 432 -0.54 9.42 -9.65
CA MET A 432 0.53 10.42 -9.71
C MET A 432 1.11 10.51 -11.13
N GLN A 433 1.41 9.37 -11.77
CA GLN A 433 1.90 9.31 -13.14
C GLN A 433 0.90 9.95 -14.12
N GLU A 434 -0.39 9.64 -14.03
CA GLU A 434 -1.45 10.21 -14.86
C GLU A 434 -1.48 11.75 -14.75
N LYS A 435 -1.53 12.28 -13.52
CA LYS A 435 -1.49 13.73 -13.28
C LYS A 435 -0.22 14.38 -13.84
N MET A 436 0.94 13.74 -13.69
CA MET A 436 2.20 14.26 -14.22
C MET A 436 2.26 14.22 -15.74
N LYS A 437 1.75 13.16 -16.38
CA LYS A 437 1.60 13.08 -17.84
C LYS A 437 0.69 14.19 -18.36
N ALA A 438 -0.43 14.46 -17.69
CA ALA A 438 -1.36 15.53 -18.04
C ALA A 438 -0.73 16.93 -17.95
N ILE A 439 0.04 17.21 -16.88
CA ILE A 439 0.80 18.47 -16.74
C ILE A 439 1.88 18.57 -17.83
N GLY A 440 2.59 17.48 -18.11
CA GLY A 440 3.60 17.42 -19.16
C GLY A 440 3.03 17.67 -20.56
N ALA A 441 1.83 17.17 -20.86
CA ALA A 441 1.16 17.37 -22.15
C ALA A 441 0.84 18.86 -22.43
N LYS A 442 0.67 19.68 -21.38
CA LYS A 442 0.45 21.12 -21.49
C LYS A 442 1.74 21.93 -21.72
N SER A 443 2.91 21.28 -21.69
CA SER A 443 4.20 21.97 -21.85
C SER A 443 4.56 22.20 -23.32
N SER A 444 4.97 23.43 -23.66
CA SER A 444 5.32 23.83 -25.03
C SER A 444 6.68 23.27 -25.52
N GLY A 445 6.85 23.21 -26.84
CA GLY A 445 7.82 22.37 -27.57
C GLY A 445 9.25 22.24 -26.99
N MET A 446 9.89 23.34 -26.60
CA MET A 446 11.25 23.27 -26.04
C MET A 446 11.29 22.58 -24.67
N LYS A 447 10.32 22.88 -23.79
CA LYS A 447 10.23 22.25 -22.46
C LYS A 447 9.94 20.75 -22.58
N LYS A 448 9.10 20.36 -23.55
CA LYS A 448 8.82 18.96 -23.84
C LYS A 448 10.07 18.21 -24.31
N ARG A 449 10.83 18.78 -25.26
CA ARG A 449 12.10 18.18 -25.73
C ARG A 449 13.12 17.99 -24.61
N VAL A 450 13.28 18.97 -23.72
CA VAL A 450 14.18 18.87 -22.56
C VAL A 450 13.69 17.79 -21.59
N ALA A 451 12.38 17.69 -21.35
CA ALA A 451 11.82 16.66 -20.47
C ALA A 451 12.00 15.26 -21.05
N ASP A 452 11.76 15.07 -22.35
CA ASP A 452 11.89 13.78 -23.03
C ASP A 452 13.36 13.31 -23.07
N TRP A 453 14.29 14.24 -23.34
CA TRP A 453 15.73 13.97 -23.22
C TRP A 453 16.12 13.59 -21.80
N ALA A 454 15.69 14.36 -20.79
CA ALA A 454 16.00 14.06 -19.40
C ALA A 454 15.47 12.69 -18.99
N LYS A 455 14.24 12.33 -19.38
CA LYS A 455 13.66 11.00 -19.11
C LYS A 455 14.48 9.87 -19.70
N SER A 456 14.96 10.02 -20.94
CA SER A 456 15.84 9.02 -21.57
C SER A 456 17.13 8.82 -20.77
N ILE A 457 17.78 9.91 -20.35
CA ILE A 457 18.98 9.89 -19.51
C ILE A 457 18.70 9.24 -18.14
N GLY A 458 17.57 9.56 -17.51
CA GLY A 458 17.17 9.01 -16.22
C GLY A 458 16.89 7.51 -16.27
N LEU A 459 16.24 7.05 -17.35
CA LEU A 459 15.94 5.65 -17.56
C LEU A 459 17.23 4.84 -17.78
N GLN A 460 18.14 5.34 -18.62
CA GLN A 460 19.44 4.73 -18.84
C GLN A 460 20.26 4.63 -17.53
N ALA A 461 20.30 5.70 -16.75
CA ALA A 461 20.99 5.72 -15.46
C ALA A 461 20.40 4.69 -14.48
N SER A 462 19.07 4.60 -14.41
CA SER A 462 18.37 3.69 -13.51
C SER A 462 18.59 2.23 -13.90
N TYR A 463 18.56 1.90 -15.19
CA TYR A 463 18.89 0.54 -15.68
C TYR A 463 20.36 0.19 -15.41
N SER A 464 21.29 1.12 -15.59
CA SER A 464 22.71 0.88 -15.29
C SER A 464 22.95 0.65 -13.79
N ALA A 465 22.27 1.40 -12.92
CA ALA A 465 22.30 1.17 -11.48
C ALA A 465 21.70 -0.20 -11.10
N MET A 466 20.55 -0.55 -11.68
CA MET A 466 19.85 -1.82 -11.46
C MET A 466 20.71 -3.04 -11.85
N ASN A 467 21.48 -2.92 -12.94
CA ASN A 467 22.36 -3.98 -13.44
C ASN A 467 23.74 -4.01 -12.75
N GLY A 468 23.99 -3.11 -11.78
CA GLY A 468 25.27 -3.04 -11.05
C GLY A 468 26.43 -2.41 -11.83
N GLU A 469 26.20 -1.93 -13.05
CA GLU A 469 27.19 -1.24 -13.88
C GLU A 469 27.53 0.16 -13.32
N ASN A 470 26.56 0.81 -12.66
CA ASN A 470 26.67 2.14 -12.05
C ASN A 470 27.23 3.23 -12.99
N LEU A 471 27.01 3.10 -14.31
CA LEU A 471 27.42 4.11 -15.28
C LEU A 471 26.43 5.28 -15.23
N VAL A 472 26.95 6.46 -14.91
CA VAL A 472 26.16 7.71 -14.94
C VAL A 472 26.23 8.28 -16.36
N PRO A 473 25.10 8.33 -17.11
CA PRO A 473 25.12 8.81 -18.48
C PRO A 473 25.56 10.27 -18.57
N TRP A 474 26.27 10.62 -19.65
CA TRP A 474 26.67 12.00 -19.91
C TRP A 474 25.44 12.91 -19.98
N GLY A 475 25.43 13.99 -19.18
CA GLY A 475 24.29 14.89 -19.06
C GLY A 475 23.34 14.58 -17.89
N PHE A 476 23.52 13.49 -17.13
CA PHE A 476 22.69 13.19 -15.96
C PHE A 476 22.65 14.32 -14.93
N MET A 477 23.79 14.95 -14.64
CA MET A 477 23.86 16.09 -13.72
C MET A 477 23.00 17.28 -14.20
N LEU A 478 22.97 17.50 -15.52
CA LEU A 478 22.16 18.54 -16.13
C LEU A 478 20.66 18.17 -16.10
N ALA A 479 20.31 16.94 -16.46
CA ALA A 479 18.94 16.42 -16.36
C ALA A 479 18.41 16.49 -14.91
N ASN A 480 19.27 16.15 -13.94
CA ASN A 480 18.95 16.22 -12.52
C ASN A 480 18.63 17.65 -12.06
N ASN A 481 19.43 18.64 -12.46
CA ASN A 481 19.23 20.03 -12.08
C ASN A 481 18.06 20.70 -12.84
N LEU A 482 17.87 20.38 -14.12
CA LEU A 482 16.83 21.01 -14.94
C LEU A 482 15.44 20.41 -14.74
N VAL A 483 15.36 19.09 -14.50
CA VAL A 483 14.11 18.33 -14.50
C VAL A 483 13.91 17.57 -13.18
N PHE A 484 14.76 16.60 -12.84
CA PHE A 484 14.44 15.66 -11.75
C PHE A 484 14.27 16.33 -10.39
N LYS A 485 15.16 17.25 -10.00
CA LYS A 485 15.02 18.01 -8.74
C LYS A 485 13.70 18.77 -8.68
N LYS A 486 13.27 19.41 -9.78
CA LYS A 486 12.02 20.15 -9.84
C LYS A 486 10.80 19.24 -9.76
N VAL A 487 10.86 18.07 -10.41
CA VAL A 487 9.80 17.06 -10.34
C VAL A 487 9.67 16.53 -8.92
N ARG A 488 10.78 16.11 -8.29
CA ARG A 488 10.75 15.62 -6.90
C ARG A 488 10.23 16.69 -5.93
N TRP A 489 10.68 17.93 -6.09
CA TRP A 489 10.17 19.06 -5.30
C TRP A 489 8.66 19.27 -5.49
N ALA A 490 8.19 19.27 -6.73
CA ALA A 490 6.77 19.44 -7.05
C ALA A 490 5.88 18.31 -6.52
N LEU A 491 6.43 17.11 -6.31
CA LEU A 491 5.74 15.98 -5.68
C LEU A 491 5.85 15.99 -4.15
N GLY A 492 6.74 16.81 -3.57
CA GLY A 492 7.10 16.74 -2.16
C GLY A 492 8.01 15.55 -1.82
N LEU A 493 8.62 14.90 -2.82
CA LEU A 493 9.45 13.70 -2.65
C LEU A 493 10.95 13.99 -2.82
N ASP A 494 11.38 15.23 -2.66
CA ASP A 494 12.78 15.63 -2.86
C ASP A 494 13.71 15.18 -1.73
N ARG A 495 13.16 14.90 -0.55
CA ARG A 495 13.85 14.26 0.58
C ARG A 495 13.64 12.74 0.63
N CYS A 496 12.75 12.22 -0.20
CA CYS A 496 12.32 10.82 -0.15
C CYS A 496 13.40 9.91 -0.73
N LYS A 497 13.99 9.06 0.11
CA LYS A 497 14.99 8.06 -0.27
C LYS A 497 14.35 6.73 -0.64
N ASN A 498 13.24 6.40 0.02
CA ASN A 498 12.55 5.13 -0.13
C ASN A 498 11.14 5.39 -0.68
N CYS A 499 10.95 5.22 -1.98
CA CYS A 499 9.63 5.23 -2.61
C CYS A 499 9.14 3.78 -2.72
N LEU A 500 8.33 3.33 -1.75
CA LEU A 500 7.93 1.93 -1.63
C LEU A 500 6.58 1.67 -2.33
N THR A 501 6.40 0.46 -2.86
CA THR A 501 5.11 -0.03 -3.38
C THR A 501 4.88 -1.50 -3.02
N GLY A 502 3.62 -1.89 -2.82
CA GLY A 502 3.25 -3.25 -2.45
C GLY A 502 1.73 -3.43 -2.35
N ALA A 503 1.31 -4.52 -1.71
CA ALA A 503 -0.09 -4.98 -1.55
C ALA A 503 -0.81 -5.41 -2.84
N ALA A 504 -0.37 -4.95 -4.01
CA ALA A 504 -0.82 -5.41 -5.31
C ALA A 504 0.32 -5.30 -6.35
N PRO A 505 0.25 -6.04 -7.47
CA PRO A 505 1.19 -5.89 -8.58
C PRO A 505 1.15 -4.48 -9.18
N ILE A 506 2.30 -3.98 -9.60
CA ILE A 506 2.46 -2.69 -10.29
C ILE A 506 2.96 -2.94 -11.71
N THR A 507 2.50 -2.12 -12.66
CA THR A 507 2.86 -2.31 -14.07
C THR A 507 4.29 -1.89 -14.35
N LYS A 508 4.96 -2.62 -15.26
CA LYS A 508 6.30 -2.29 -15.75
C LYS A 508 6.39 -0.84 -16.24
N GLU A 509 5.36 -0.36 -16.96
CA GLU A 509 5.31 1.01 -17.47
C GLU A 509 5.38 2.05 -16.33
N THR A 510 4.68 1.80 -15.23
CA THR A 510 4.70 2.70 -14.07
C THR A 510 6.09 2.73 -13.45
N LEU A 511 6.73 1.56 -13.25
CA LEU A 511 8.09 1.46 -12.72
C LEU A 511 9.09 2.22 -13.61
N GLU A 512 9.09 1.97 -14.92
CA GLU A 512 9.98 2.65 -15.87
C GLU A 512 9.73 4.16 -15.93
N TYR A 513 8.48 4.60 -15.80
CA TYR A 513 8.14 6.01 -15.78
C TYR A 513 8.80 6.73 -14.61
N PHE A 514 8.70 6.21 -13.39
CA PHE A 514 9.31 6.83 -12.22
C PHE A 514 10.84 6.68 -12.20
N MET A 515 11.38 5.54 -12.67
CA MET A 515 12.82 5.38 -12.95
C MET A 515 13.33 6.44 -13.93
N SER A 516 12.59 6.75 -15.00
CA SER A 516 12.96 7.80 -15.96
C SER A 516 13.08 9.20 -15.33
N LEU A 517 12.47 9.39 -14.16
CA LEU A 517 12.50 10.63 -13.38
C LEU A 517 13.51 10.60 -12.23
N SER A 518 14.38 9.58 -12.18
CA SER A 518 15.32 9.36 -11.08
C SER A 518 14.59 9.24 -9.73
N LEU A 519 13.48 8.50 -9.74
CA LEU A 519 12.65 8.13 -8.60
C LEU A 519 12.32 6.62 -8.70
N PRO A 520 13.27 5.70 -8.50
CA PRO A 520 12.95 4.28 -8.54
C PRO A 520 11.88 3.94 -7.49
N LEU A 521 10.87 3.19 -7.90
CA LEU A 521 9.89 2.61 -6.97
C LEU A 521 10.39 1.23 -6.55
N TYR A 522 10.41 0.99 -5.26
CA TYR A 522 10.90 -0.23 -4.65
C TYR A 522 9.72 -1.11 -4.24
N GLU A 523 9.60 -2.26 -4.89
CA GLU A 523 8.55 -3.22 -4.57
C GLU A 523 8.88 -4.00 -3.29
N LEU A 524 7.85 -4.30 -2.50
CA LEU A 524 7.90 -5.22 -1.38
C LEU A 524 6.76 -6.23 -1.46
N TYR A 525 7.00 -7.43 -0.94
CA TYR A 525 6.02 -8.51 -0.90
C TYR A 525 5.93 -9.12 0.48
N GLY A 526 4.71 -9.43 0.88
CA GLY A 526 4.36 -10.03 2.15
C GLY A 526 2.86 -9.93 2.41
N MET A 527 2.42 -10.43 3.56
CA MET A 527 1.02 -10.55 3.94
C MET A 527 0.82 -10.24 5.43
N SER A 528 -0.42 -10.22 5.90
CA SER A 528 -0.68 -9.96 7.33
C SER A 528 -0.14 -11.10 8.20
N GLU A 529 -0.28 -12.33 7.71
CA GLU A 529 0.23 -13.56 8.31
C GLU A 529 1.77 -13.60 8.38
N SER A 530 2.47 -12.70 7.68
CA SER A 530 3.92 -12.52 7.76
C SER A 530 4.33 -11.16 8.36
N THR A 531 3.43 -10.50 9.10
CA THR A 531 3.70 -9.21 9.75
C THR A 531 4.15 -8.13 8.78
N GLY A 532 3.60 -8.13 7.56
CA GLY A 532 4.05 -7.24 6.49
C GLY A 532 5.15 -7.87 5.64
N PRO A 533 6.25 -7.15 5.32
CA PRO A 533 7.18 -7.54 4.26
C PRO A 533 8.00 -8.80 4.60
N HIS A 534 7.98 -9.77 3.69
CA HIS A 534 8.91 -10.90 3.65
C HIS A 534 10.08 -10.65 2.69
N THR A 535 9.82 -9.96 1.56
CA THR A 535 10.85 -9.47 0.64
C THR A 535 10.69 -7.97 0.40
N ILE A 536 11.81 -7.30 0.12
CA ILE A 536 11.83 -5.86 -0.14
C ILE A 536 12.93 -5.51 -1.13
N SER A 537 12.66 -4.55 -2.00
CA SER A 537 13.67 -3.85 -2.82
C SER A 537 14.16 -2.60 -2.09
N TRP A 538 15.43 -2.25 -2.24
CA TRP A 538 15.98 -1.02 -1.64
C TRP A 538 17.28 -0.59 -2.32
N GLY A 539 17.56 0.72 -2.34
CA GLY A 539 18.84 1.24 -2.85
C GLY A 539 19.18 0.70 -4.24
N ASN A 540 20.32 -0.01 -4.35
CA ASN A 540 20.76 -0.68 -5.58
C ASN A 540 20.32 -2.16 -5.66
N ASN A 541 19.61 -2.68 -4.66
CA ASN A 541 19.02 -4.01 -4.64
C ASN A 541 17.56 -3.94 -5.09
N PHE A 542 17.35 -3.66 -6.37
CA PHE A 542 16.04 -3.73 -6.99
C PHE A 542 16.17 -4.30 -8.40
N LYS A 543 15.10 -4.94 -8.88
CA LYS A 543 14.94 -5.33 -10.28
C LYS A 543 13.53 -5.04 -10.71
N ILE A 544 13.36 -4.64 -11.97
CA ILE A 544 12.03 -4.37 -12.50
C ILE A 544 11.17 -5.64 -12.43
N MET A 545 9.92 -5.50 -11.97
CA MET A 545 8.97 -6.60 -11.74
C MET A 545 9.36 -7.59 -10.62
N SER A 546 10.47 -7.37 -9.91
CA SER A 546 10.83 -8.18 -8.75
C SER A 546 10.31 -7.52 -7.49
N CYS A 547 9.82 -8.34 -6.56
CA CYS A 547 9.46 -7.91 -5.21
C CYS A 547 10.66 -7.82 -4.25
N GLY A 548 11.88 -7.76 -4.80
CA GLY A 548 13.12 -7.61 -4.04
C GLY A 548 13.68 -8.92 -3.50
N LYS A 549 14.46 -8.80 -2.44
CA LYS A 549 15.15 -9.93 -1.79
C LYS A 549 14.56 -10.22 -0.42
N VAL A 550 14.76 -11.44 0.06
CA VAL A 550 14.33 -11.90 1.37
C VAL A 550 14.89 -11.02 2.49
N VAL A 551 14.03 -10.58 3.41
CA VAL A 551 14.42 -9.80 4.59
C VAL A 551 15.42 -10.63 5.43
N VAL A 552 16.49 -10.00 5.91
CA VAL A 552 17.57 -10.71 6.61
C VAL A 552 17.02 -11.38 7.88
N GLY A 553 17.26 -12.68 8.01
CA GLY A 553 16.75 -13.52 9.10
C GLY A 553 15.45 -14.26 8.76
N CYS A 554 14.85 -13.97 7.60
CA CYS A 554 13.81 -14.82 7.00
C CYS A 554 14.44 -15.84 6.03
N GLN A 555 13.65 -16.87 5.70
CA GLN A 555 13.96 -17.84 4.65
C GLN A 555 12.75 -18.05 3.75
N THR A 556 13.00 -18.42 2.50
CA THR A 556 11.96 -18.71 1.51
C THR A 556 12.17 -20.12 0.96
N LYS A 557 11.08 -20.90 0.90
CA LYS A 557 11.00 -22.18 0.22
C LYS A 557 10.06 -22.02 -0.97
N LEU A 558 10.40 -22.60 -2.12
CA LEU A 558 9.45 -22.77 -3.22
C LEU A 558 8.92 -24.20 -3.15
N ASP A 559 7.67 -24.38 -2.74
CA ASP A 559 7.03 -25.70 -2.66
C ASP A 559 6.60 -26.16 -4.05
N LYS A 560 6.92 -27.42 -4.39
CA LYS A 560 6.59 -28.08 -5.66
C LYS A 560 6.87 -27.22 -6.90
N PRO A 561 8.13 -26.78 -7.12
CA PRO A 561 8.47 -25.98 -8.29
C PRO A 561 8.25 -26.76 -9.59
N ASP A 562 7.70 -26.10 -10.59
CA ASP A 562 7.60 -26.61 -11.97
C ASP A 562 8.94 -26.58 -12.70
N GLU A 563 8.95 -27.01 -13.97
CA GLU A 563 10.15 -27.03 -14.82
C GLU A 563 10.76 -25.64 -15.05
N ASP A 564 9.95 -24.58 -14.95
CA ASP A 564 10.37 -23.18 -15.07
C ASP A 564 10.80 -22.56 -13.72
N GLY A 565 10.83 -23.37 -12.66
CA GLY A 565 11.21 -23.00 -11.30
C GLY A 565 10.13 -22.26 -10.51
N ASN A 566 8.88 -22.22 -11.00
CA ASN A 566 7.77 -21.60 -10.26
C ASN A 566 7.20 -22.60 -9.26
N GLY A 567 7.25 -22.25 -7.98
CA GLY A 567 6.59 -23.01 -6.92
C GLY A 567 5.75 -22.09 -6.04
N GLU A 568 5.01 -22.68 -5.11
CA GLU A 568 4.34 -21.89 -4.07
C GLU A 568 5.39 -21.26 -3.15
N ILE A 569 5.31 -19.94 -2.97
CA ILE A 569 6.22 -19.23 -2.11
C ILE A 569 5.83 -19.49 -0.66
N CYS A 570 6.73 -20.10 0.10
CA CYS A 570 6.54 -20.41 1.51
C CYS A 570 7.51 -19.62 2.37
N PHE A 571 7.03 -19.07 3.49
CA PHE A 571 7.81 -18.18 4.36
C PHE A 571 8.24 -18.87 5.65
N TRP A 572 9.45 -18.55 6.08
CA TRP A 572 9.95 -18.89 7.40
C TRP A 572 10.67 -17.69 8.03
N GLY A 573 10.50 -17.52 9.34
CA GLY A 573 11.15 -16.44 10.10
C GLY A 573 10.30 -15.94 11.26
N ARG A 574 10.88 -15.05 12.07
CA ARG A 574 10.22 -14.45 13.25
C ARG A 574 9.05 -13.55 12.91
N HIS A 575 8.84 -13.19 11.65
CA HIS A 575 7.72 -12.39 11.17
C HIS A 575 6.46 -13.22 10.88
N VAL A 576 6.55 -14.55 10.83
CA VAL A 576 5.39 -15.45 10.67
C VAL A 576 4.50 -15.38 11.91
N PHE A 577 3.21 -15.12 11.69
CA PHE A 577 2.17 -14.96 12.72
C PHE A 577 2.08 -16.14 13.71
N MET A 578 1.35 -15.92 14.80
CA MET A 578 1.05 -16.97 15.76
C MET A 578 -0.02 -17.94 15.25
N GLY A 579 -0.91 -17.49 14.37
CA GLY A 579 -2.07 -18.23 13.90
C GLY A 579 -3.28 -17.32 13.74
N TYR A 580 -4.43 -17.89 13.39
CA TYR A 580 -5.70 -17.16 13.37
C TYR A 580 -6.46 -17.36 14.69
N LEU A 581 -6.93 -16.25 15.27
CA LEU A 581 -7.67 -16.25 16.54
C LEU A 581 -8.95 -17.12 16.42
N ASN A 582 -9.06 -18.11 17.30
CA ASN A 582 -10.19 -19.05 17.38
C ASN A 582 -10.43 -19.90 16.11
N GLU A 583 -9.42 -20.05 15.24
CA GLU A 583 -9.56 -20.65 13.91
C GLU A 583 -8.48 -21.72 13.64
N PRO A 584 -8.52 -22.88 14.34
CA PRO A 584 -7.49 -23.93 14.25
C PRO A 584 -7.36 -24.52 12.84
N GLU A 585 -8.47 -24.88 12.20
CA GLU A 585 -8.47 -25.48 10.85
C GLU A 585 -7.82 -24.54 9.82
N LYS A 586 -8.16 -23.25 9.85
CA LYS A 586 -7.57 -22.25 8.96
C LYS A 586 -6.09 -22.01 9.23
N THR A 587 -5.65 -22.21 10.48
CA THR A 587 -4.24 -22.08 10.86
C THR A 587 -3.44 -23.27 10.34
N GLU A 588 -3.96 -24.49 10.48
CA GLU A 588 -3.37 -25.71 9.93
C GLU A 588 -3.37 -25.75 8.39
N GLU A 589 -4.37 -25.15 7.74
CA GLU A 589 -4.36 -24.95 6.28
C GLU A 589 -3.23 -24.01 5.81
N ALA A 590 -2.79 -23.08 6.66
CA ALA A 590 -1.81 -22.05 6.31
C ALA A 590 -0.37 -22.41 6.69
N LEU A 591 -0.18 -23.30 7.66
CA LEU A 591 1.13 -23.71 8.17
C LEU A 591 1.34 -25.21 7.92
N ASP A 592 2.45 -25.59 7.29
CA ASP A 592 2.82 -27.00 7.19
C ASP A 592 3.31 -27.57 8.53
N GLN A 593 3.51 -28.89 8.59
CA GLN A 593 3.95 -29.59 9.80
C GLN A 593 5.33 -29.13 10.30
N GLU A 594 6.16 -28.58 9.42
CA GLU A 594 7.46 -28.02 9.79
C GLU A 594 7.34 -26.57 10.31
N GLY A 595 6.22 -25.91 10.02
CA GLY A 595 5.88 -24.55 10.45
C GLY A 595 6.15 -23.48 9.39
N TRP A 596 6.30 -23.84 8.11
CA TRP A 596 6.35 -22.90 6.99
C TRP A 596 4.97 -22.34 6.69
N LEU A 597 4.91 -21.03 6.47
CA LEU A 597 3.69 -20.35 6.05
C LEU A 597 3.53 -20.43 4.54
N HIS A 598 2.48 -21.10 4.08
CA HIS A 598 2.05 -21.16 2.69
C HIS A 598 1.37 -19.85 2.30
N SER A 599 1.96 -19.10 1.37
CA SER A 599 1.40 -17.80 0.97
C SER A 599 0.18 -17.91 0.05
N GLY A 600 0.00 -19.04 -0.63
CA GLY A 600 -0.97 -19.20 -1.71
C GLY A 600 -0.62 -18.45 -3.00
N ASP A 601 0.56 -17.83 -3.08
CA ASP A 601 1.07 -17.14 -4.25
C ASP A 601 2.25 -17.93 -4.87
N LEU A 602 2.33 -17.96 -6.20
CA LEU A 602 3.38 -18.63 -6.96
C LEU A 602 4.50 -17.66 -7.30
N GLY A 603 5.72 -18.15 -7.33
CA GLY A 603 6.86 -17.35 -7.76
C GLY A 603 8.14 -18.15 -7.95
N LYS A 604 9.18 -17.42 -8.31
CA LYS A 604 10.52 -17.95 -8.52
C LYS A 604 11.60 -16.96 -8.15
N HIS A 605 12.78 -17.48 -7.81
CA HIS A 605 13.99 -16.68 -7.66
C HIS A 605 14.77 -16.63 -8.96
N ASP A 606 15.37 -15.48 -9.25
CA ASP A 606 16.42 -15.42 -10.26
C ASP A 606 17.79 -15.77 -9.68
N LYS A 607 18.81 -15.76 -10.55
CA LYS A 607 20.22 -16.06 -10.18
C LYS A 607 20.82 -15.12 -9.13
N ASP A 608 20.25 -13.94 -8.94
CA ASP A 608 20.72 -12.91 -8.01
C ASP A 608 19.87 -12.87 -6.72
N ASN A 609 19.03 -13.91 -6.51
CA ASN A 609 18.09 -14.10 -5.40
C ASN A 609 16.98 -13.05 -5.31
N PHE A 610 16.60 -12.44 -6.44
CA PHE A 610 15.40 -11.61 -6.51
C PHE A 610 14.17 -12.49 -6.69
N LEU A 611 13.13 -12.25 -5.88
CA LEU A 611 11.86 -12.96 -5.96
C LEU A 611 10.94 -12.29 -6.97
N PHE A 612 10.30 -13.10 -7.81
CA PHE A 612 9.28 -12.68 -8.77
C PHE A 612 7.99 -13.46 -8.50
N ILE A 613 6.88 -12.74 -8.32
CA ILE A 613 5.55 -13.35 -8.20
C ILE A 613 5.02 -13.61 -9.59
N THR A 614 4.59 -14.84 -9.86
CA THR A 614 4.11 -15.28 -11.18
C THR A 614 2.62 -15.58 -11.20
N GLY A 615 1.98 -15.70 -10.05
CA GLY A 615 0.53 -15.84 -9.96
C GLY A 615 0.03 -16.08 -8.53
N ARG A 616 -1.26 -16.34 -8.40
CA ARG A 616 -1.91 -16.71 -7.13
C ARG A 616 -2.69 -18.00 -7.34
N ILE A 617 -2.44 -19.02 -6.52
CA ILE A 617 -2.97 -20.37 -6.70
C ILE A 617 -4.51 -20.35 -6.79
N LYS A 618 -5.16 -19.62 -5.89
CA LYS A 618 -6.64 -19.50 -5.85
C LYS A 618 -7.23 -18.64 -6.97
N GLU A 619 -6.41 -17.90 -7.71
CA GLU A 619 -6.84 -17.09 -8.86
C GLU A 619 -6.36 -17.63 -10.20
N LEU A 620 -5.58 -18.72 -10.20
CA LEU A 620 -5.24 -19.40 -11.44
C LEU A 620 -6.52 -19.83 -12.13
N ILE A 621 -6.66 -19.37 -13.36
CA ILE A 621 -7.72 -19.82 -14.24
C ILE A 621 -7.30 -21.18 -14.77
N ILE A 622 -8.05 -22.22 -14.42
CA ILE A 622 -7.87 -23.55 -15.00
C ILE A 622 -8.93 -23.68 -16.09
N THR A 623 -8.52 -23.50 -17.35
CA THR A 623 -9.49 -23.58 -18.47
C THR A 623 -10.10 -24.98 -18.56
N ALA A 624 -11.20 -25.14 -19.32
CA ALA A 624 -11.80 -26.46 -19.56
C ALA A 624 -10.82 -27.46 -20.21
N GLY A 625 -9.74 -26.97 -20.84
CA GLY A 625 -8.66 -27.79 -21.41
C GLY A 625 -7.55 -28.17 -20.41
N GLY A 626 -7.64 -27.76 -19.14
CA GLY A 626 -6.64 -28.06 -18.10
C GLY A 626 -5.45 -27.08 -18.05
N GLU A 627 -5.42 -26.07 -18.92
CA GLU A 627 -4.36 -25.06 -18.93
C GLU A 627 -4.48 -24.11 -17.74
N ASN A 628 -3.38 -23.93 -17.00
CA ASN A 628 -3.27 -23.02 -15.87
C ASN A 628 -2.82 -21.64 -16.33
N ILE A 629 -3.66 -20.63 -16.11
CA ILE A 629 -3.45 -19.28 -16.64
C ILE A 629 -3.47 -18.27 -15.49
N PRO A 630 -2.36 -17.58 -15.20
CA PRO A 630 -2.36 -16.44 -14.29
C PRO A 630 -3.06 -15.25 -14.97
N PRO A 631 -4.15 -14.71 -14.39
CA PRO A 631 -4.96 -13.71 -15.07
C PRO A 631 -4.30 -12.32 -15.11
N VAL A 632 -3.64 -11.92 -14.02
CA VAL A 632 -3.13 -10.55 -13.83
C VAL A 632 -2.17 -10.09 -14.93
N PRO A 633 -1.18 -10.89 -15.39
CA PRO A 633 -0.31 -10.47 -16.49
C PRO A 633 -1.05 -10.08 -17.78
N ILE A 634 -2.14 -10.78 -18.10
CA ILE A 634 -2.96 -10.51 -19.28
C ILE A 634 -3.83 -9.26 -19.05
N GLU A 635 -4.40 -9.11 -17.86
CA GLU A 635 -5.19 -7.94 -17.45
C GLU A 635 -4.36 -6.65 -17.53
N ASP A 636 -3.14 -6.67 -16.99
CA ASP A 636 -2.21 -5.53 -17.02
C ASP A 636 -1.74 -5.21 -18.44
N ALA A 637 -1.48 -6.23 -19.26
CA ALA A 637 -1.13 -6.03 -20.67
C ALA A 637 -2.26 -5.34 -21.45
N VAL A 638 -3.52 -5.71 -21.19
CA VAL A 638 -4.69 -5.08 -21.80
C VAL A 638 -4.82 -3.62 -21.36
N LYS A 639 -4.67 -3.33 -20.06
CA LYS A 639 -4.71 -1.95 -19.55
C LYS A 639 -3.60 -1.07 -20.15
N ALA A 640 -2.40 -1.62 -20.33
CA ALA A 640 -1.28 -0.90 -20.93
C ALA A 640 -1.49 -0.58 -22.42
N GLU A 641 -2.08 -1.51 -23.18
CA GLU A 641 -2.33 -1.34 -24.63
C GLU A 641 -3.55 -0.46 -24.94
N ILE A 642 -4.47 -0.27 -23.98
CA ILE A 642 -5.79 0.35 -24.20
C ILE A 642 -6.08 1.43 -23.15
N ALA A 643 -5.61 2.65 -23.41
CA ALA A 643 -5.58 3.74 -22.43
C ALA A 643 -6.93 4.20 -21.84
N ILE A 644 -8.05 3.94 -22.52
CA ILE A 644 -9.40 4.28 -22.03
C ILE A 644 -9.92 3.30 -20.96
N ILE A 645 -9.28 2.14 -20.81
CA ILE A 645 -9.68 1.11 -19.85
C ILE A 645 -9.22 1.47 -18.44
N SER A 646 -10.14 1.35 -17.47
CA SER A 646 -9.84 1.52 -16.05
C SER A 646 -9.47 0.19 -15.41
N ASN A 647 -10.35 -0.80 -15.51
CA ASN A 647 -10.15 -2.16 -15.02
C ASN A 647 -10.36 -3.19 -16.14
N ALA A 648 -9.54 -4.23 -16.11
CA ALA A 648 -9.66 -5.41 -16.96
C ALA A 648 -9.68 -6.64 -16.04
N MET A 649 -10.68 -7.50 -16.20
CA MET A 649 -10.80 -8.75 -15.46
C MET A 649 -10.94 -9.93 -16.42
N LEU A 650 -9.95 -10.81 -16.41
CA LEU A 650 -9.91 -12.02 -17.20
C LEU A 650 -10.88 -13.06 -16.63
N LEU A 651 -11.63 -13.68 -17.53
CA LEU A 651 -12.54 -14.77 -17.30
C LEU A 651 -12.06 -15.99 -18.08
N GLY A 652 -12.25 -17.18 -17.51
CA GLY A 652 -11.83 -18.40 -18.18
C GLY A 652 -11.85 -19.66 -17.33
N ASP A 653 -12.04 -19.53 -16.00
CA ASP A 653 -11.97 -20.66 -15.10
C ASP A 653 -13.07 -21.69 -15.39
N LYS A 654 -12.66 -22.91 -15.73
CA LYS A 654 -13.49 -24.01 -16.23
C LYS A 654 -14.26 -23.68 -17.52
N LEU A 655 -13.84 -22.66 -18.25
CA LEU A 655 -14.47 -22.21 -19.50
C LEU A 655 -13.63 -22.60 -20.72
N LYS A 656 -14.29 -22.69 -21.88
CA LYS A 656 -13.68 -23.19 -23.14
C LYS A 656 -12.60 -22.26 -23.70
N PHE A 657 -12.62 -20.99 -23.35
CA PHE A 657 -11.70 -19.96 -23.83
C PHE A 657 -11.66 -18.78 -22.87
N LEU A 658 -10.64 -17.93 -22.99
CA LEU A 658 -10.55 -16.72 -22.21
C LEU A 658 -11.42 -15.60 -22.76
N SER A 659 -12.08 -14.88 -21.85
CA SER A 659 -12.78 -13.63 -22.14
C SER A 659 -12.34 -12.52 -21.20
N MET A 660 -12.64 -11.27 -21.54
CA MET A 660 -12.28 -10.10 -20.72
C MET A 660 -13.49 -9.24 -20.37
N MET A 661 -13.64 -8.88 -19.10
CA MET A 661 -14.54 -7.81 -18.67
C MET A 661 -13.74 -6.52 -18.54
N LEU A 662 -14.24 -5.45 -19.14
CA LEU A 662 -13.56 -4.16 -19.21
C LEU A 662 -14.44 -3.08 -18.60
N THR A 663 -13.84 -2.11 -17.95
CA THR A 663 -14.50 -0.86 -17.52
C THR A 663 -13.82 0.34 -18.14
N LEU A 664 -14.55 1.44 -18.32
CA LEU A 664 -14.00 2.69 -18.84
C LEU A 664 -13.55 3.60 -17.69
N LYS A 665 -12.51 4.41 -17.93
CA LYS A 665 -12.06 5.41 -16.95
C LYS A 665 -13.12 6.49 -16.78
N CYS A 666 -13.74 6.50 -15.60
CA CYS A 666 -14.75 7.47 -15.22
C CYS A 666 -14.30 8.32 -14.03
N ILE A 667 -14.86 9.53 -13.92
CA ILE A 667 -14.67 10.42 -12.77
C ILE A 667 -15.30 9.76 -11.55
N VAL A 668 -14.61 9.81 -10.41
CA VAL A 668 -15.10 9.31 -9.14
C VAL A 668 -15.66 10.48 -8.33
N ASP A 669 -16.85 10.33 -7.79
CA ASP A 669 -17.52 11.35 -6.97
C ASP A 669 -16.90 11.48 -5.58
N ASP A 670 -17.43 12.42 -4.79
CA ASP A 670 -16.96 12.67 -3.42
C ASP A 670 -17.18 11.48 -2.47
N ASN A 671 -18.05 10.54 -2.81
CA ASN A 671 -18.29 9.33 -2.02
C ASN A 671 -17.35 8.19 -2.40
N GLY A 672 -16.52 8.35 -3.42
CA GLY A 672 -15.66 7.29 -3.94
C GLY A 672 -16.36 6.40 -4.96
N GLU A 673 -17.53 6.81 -5.48
CA GLU A 673 -18.28 6.08 -6.50
C GLU A 673 -17.93 6.56 -7.91
N PRO A 674 -17.69 5.65 -8.86
CA PRO A 674 -17.58 5.99 -10.26
C PRO A 674 -18.87 6.59 -10.79
N THR A 675 -18.76 7.77 -11.38
CA THR A 675 -19.83 8.43 -12.14
C THR A 675 -19.89 7.91 -13.56
N ASP A 676 -20.86 8.38 -14.34
CA ASP A 676 -20.96 8.10 -15.78
C ASP A 676 -20.03 9.01 -16.62
N GLU A 677 -19.44 10.05 -16.03
CA GLU A 677 -18.58 10.99 -16.76
C GLU A 677 -17.19 10.40 -16.96
N LEU A 678 -16.67 10.46 -18.20
CA LEU A 678 -15.32 9.99 -18.53
C LEU A 678 -14.25 10.90 -17.94
N THR A 679 -13.12 10.32 -17.54
CA THR A 679 -11.98 11.16 -17.13
C THR A 679 -11.45 12.00 -18.31
N PRO A 680 -10.76 13.13 -18.07
CA PRO A 680 -10.18 13.93 -19.15
C PRO A 680 -9.27 13.14 -20.08
N GLU A 681 -8.57 12.10 -19.59
CA GLU A 681 -7.73 11.21 -20.40
C GLU A 681 -8.57 10.31 -21.31
N ALA A 682 -9.68 9.76 -20.80
CA ALA A 682 -10.62 8.98 -21.61
C ALA A 682 -11.30 9.84 -22.67
N VAL A 683 -11.70 11.07 -22.33
CA VAL A 683 -12.22 12.05 -23.28
C VAL A 683 -11.17 12.39 -24.34
N ALA A 684 -9.91 12.61 -23.96
CA ALA A 684 -8.83 12.85 -24.90
C ALA A 684 -8.60 11.66 -25.85
N PHE A 685 -8.69 10.44 -25.34
CA PHE A 685 -8.62 9.21 -26.15
C PHE A 685 -9.76 9.14 -27.18
N CYS A 686 -10.97 9.57 -26.80
CA CYS A 686 -12.12 9.69 -27.70
C CYS A 686 -11.89 10.78 -28.76
N HIS A 687 -11.47 11.97 -28.37
CA HIS A 687 -11.22 13.09 -29.29
C HIS A 687 -10.13 12.77 -30.32
N GLN A 688 -9.07 12.06 -29.93
CA GLN A 688 -8.03 11.58 -30.87
C GLN A 688 -8.58 10.70 -32.00
N ARG A 689 -9.79 10.15 -31.81
CA ARG A 689 -10.49 9.28 -32.76
C ARG A 689 -11.74 9.96 -33.35
N GLY A 690 -11.88 11.27 -33.17
CA GLY A 690 -13.00 12.06 -33.70
C GLY A 690 -14.32 11.88 -32.95
N ILE A 691 -14.30 11.33 -31.73
CA ILE A 691 -15.50 11.07 -30.93
C ILE A 691 -15.62 12.13 -29.84
N THR A 692 -16.79 12.77 -29.74
CA THR A 692 -17.10 13.82 -28.75
C THR A 692 -17.78 13.29 -27.49
N ALA A 693 -17.84 11.96 -27.32
CA ALA A 693 -18.45 11.33 -26.16
C ALA A 693 -17.74 11.76 -24.87
N THR A 694 -18.55 12.13 -23.88
CA THR A 694 -18.06 12.54 -22.55
C THR A 694 -18.53 11.62 -21.45
N LYS A 695 -19.40 10.66 -21.78
CA LYS A 695 -19.95 9.68 -20.83
C LYS A 695 -19.69 8.25 -21.26
N ALA A 696 -19.54 7.37 -20.28
CA ALA A 696 -19.35 5.94 -20.51
C ALA A 696 -20.61 5.33 -21.15
N SER A 697 -21.79 5.71 -20.66
CA SER A 697 -23.08 5.26 -21.19
C SER A 697 -23.27 5.58 -22.69
N GLU A 698 -22.79 6.75 -23.15
CA GLU A 698 -22.83 7.14 -24.57
C GLU A 698 -22.05 6.14 -25.44
N ILE A 699 -20.82 5.80 -25.03
CA ILE A 699 -19.95 4.86 -25.74
C ILE A 699 -20.55 3.45 -25.77
N ILE A 700 -21.12 3.01 -24.64
CA ILE A 700 -21.64 1.65 -24.49
C ILE A 700 -22.96 1.50 -25.25
N ALA A 701 -23.87 2.48 -25.15
CA ALA A 701 -25.18 2.43 -25.79
C ALA A 701 -25.08 2.48 -27.32
N SER A 702 -24.18 3.30 -27.87
CA SER A 702 -23.95 3.36 -29.32
C SER A 702 -23.07 2.23 -29.85
N LYS A 703 -22.43 1.45 -28.96
CA LYS A 703 -21.29 0.58 -29.27
C LYS A 703 -20.28 1.31 -30.16
N GLU A 704 -19.85 2.49 -29.69
CA GLU A 704 -19.10 3.46 -30.50
C GLU A 704 -18.00 2.79 -31.35
N PRO A 705 -18.18 2.69 -32.68
CA PRO A 705 -17.38 1.81 -33.52
C PRO A 705 -15.88 2.05 -33.45
N ALA A 706 -15.46 3.32 -33.36
CA ALA A 706 -14.03 3.66 -33.29
C ALA A 706 -13.40 3.28 -31.94
N ILE A 707 -14.13 3.32 -30.83
CA ILE A 707 -13.64 2.84 -29.52
C ILE A 707 -13.61 1.32 -29.50
N TYR A 708 -14.68 0.66 -29.93
CA TYR A 708 -14.75 -0.81 -29.96
C TYR A 708 -13.66 -1.40 -30.87
N LYS A 709 -13.39 -0.77 -32.02
CA LYS A 709 -12.27 -1.13 -32.89
C LYS A 709 -10.93 -0.95 -32.20
N ALA A 710 -10.70 0.16 -31.51
CA ALA A 710 -9.44 0.41 -30.80
C ALA A 710 -9.21 -0.61 -29.67
N ILE A 711 -10.27 -1.02 -28.96
CA ILE A 711 -10.21 -2.07 -27.94
C ILE A 711 -9.87 -3.42 -28.58
N GLN A 712 -10.56 -3.78 -29.66
CA GLN A 712 -10.32 -5.02 -30.40
C GLN A 712 -8.88 -5.12 -30.90
N GLU A 713 -8.37 -4.07 -31.56
CA GLU A 713 -6.97 -4.00 -32.02
C GLU A 713 -5.98 -4.08 -30.86
N GLY A 714 -6.31 -3.49 -29.70
CA GLY A 714 -5.50 -3.58 -28.49
C GLY A 714 -5.40 -5.01 -27.95
N ILE A 715 -6.54 -5.69 -27.86
CA ILE A 715 -6.59 -7.10 -27.45
C ILE A 715 -5.83 -7.99 -28.44
N GLU A 716 -5.91 -7.71 -29.74
CA GLU A 716 -5.14 -8.42 -30.76
C GLU A 716 -3.63 -8.25 -30.57
N ARG A 717 -3.16 -7.04 -30.23
CA ARG A 717 -1.75 -6.80 -29.90
C ARG A 717 -1.30 -7.54 -28.64
N VAL A 718 -2.16 -7.64 -27.63
CA VAL A 718 -1.88 -8.47 -26.43
C VAL A 718 -1.81 -9.95 -26.81
N ASN A 719 -2.79 -10.44 -27.56
CA ASN A 719 -2.86 -11.82 -28.01
C ASN A 719 -1.68 -12.23 -28.91
N ALA A 720 -1.13 -11.30 -29.69
CA ALA A 720 0.06 -11.56 -30.51
C ALA A 720 1.33 -11.85 -29.68
N LYS A 721 1.32 -11.46 -28.39
CA LYS A 721 2.40 -11.70 -27.42
C LYS A 721 2.12 -12.92 -26.52
N ALA A 722 0.96 -13.57 -26.66
CA ALA A 722 0.59 -14.72 -25.84
C ALA A 722 1.50 -15.92 -26.12
N THR A 723 1.93 -16.62 -25.07
CA THR A 723 2.84 -17.77 -25.19
C THR A 723 2.13 -19.02 -25.72
N SER A 724 0.81 -19.10 -25.56
CA SER A 724 -0.01 -20.20 -26.07
C SER A 724 -1.36 -19.72 -26.59
N ASN A 725 -2.00 -20.53 -27.42
CA ASN A 725 -3.36 -20.25 -27.90
C ASN A 725 -4.38 -20.21 -26.75
N ALA A 726 -4.14 -20.96 -25.68
CA ALA A 726 -5.01 -20.98 -24.50
C ALA A 726 -5.01 -19.63 -23.75
N GLN A 727 -3.91 -18.87 -23.83
CA GLN A 727 -3.78 -17.55 -23.21
C GLN A 727 -4.38 -16.40 -24.05
N ARG A 728 -4.93 -16.68 -25.23
CA ARG A 728 -5.54 -15.65 -26.09
C ARG A 728 -6.94 -15.31 -25.62
N VAL A 729 -7.19 -14.03 -25.39
CA VAL A 729 -8.53 -13.48 -25.11
C VAL A 729 -9.36 -13.53 -26.40
N GLN A 730 -10.41 -14.35 -26.41
CA GLN A 730 -11.26 -14.54 -27.59
C GLN A 730 -12.47 -13.61 -27.63
N LYS A 731 -13.01 -13.23 -26.47
CA LYS A 731 -14.17 -12.36 -26.35
C LYS A 731 -13.95 -11.31 -25.26
N TRP A 732 -14.69 -10.21 -25.34
CA TRP A 732 -14.66 -9.19 -24.31
C TRP A 732 -15.98 -8.44 -24.23
N VAL A 733 -16.23 -7.80 -23.09
CA VAL A 733 -17.40 -6.97 -22.84
C VAL A 733 -17.01 -5.73 -22.05
N ILE A 734 -17.68 -4.60 -22.29
CA ILE A 734 -17.56 -3.39 -21.47
C ILE A 734 -18.71 -3.40 -20.46
N LEU A 735 -18.41 -3.11 -19.19
CA LEU A 735 -19.39 -2.97 -18.13
C LEU A 735 -19.88 -1.53 -18.01
N ASP A 736 -21.10 -1.40 -17.49
CA ASP A 736 -21.85 -0.15 -17.48
C ASP A 736 -21.30 0.87 -16.47
N ARG A 737 -20.50 0.40 -15.51
CA ARG A 737 -19.83 1.22 -14.49
C ARG A 737 -18.42 0.70 -14.21
N ASP A 738 -17.59 1.57 -13.66
CA ASP A 738 -16.28 1.18 -13.14
C ASP A 738 -16.39 0.46 -11.77
N PHE A 739 -15.31 -0.20 -11.34
CA PHE A 739 -15.25 -0.90 -10.05
C PHE A 739 -15.03 0.08 -8.90
N SER A 740 -15.69 -0.17 -7.76
CA SER A 740 -15.54 0.66 -6.56
C SER A 740 -15.46 -0.17 -5.27
N ILE A 741 -15.03 0.46 -4.17
CA ILE A 741 -14.99 -0.19 -2.85
C ILE A 741 -16.42 -0.43 -2.35
N SER A 742 -17.27 0.59 -2.49
CA SER A 742 -18.64 0.63 -2.01
C SER A 742 -19.60 -0.18 -2.87
N GLY A 743 -19.33 -0.31 -4.18
CA GLY A 743 -19.97 -1.27 -5.08
C GLY A 743 -19.61 -2.72 -4.79
N GLY A 744 -18.54 -2.95 -4.01
CA GLY A 744 -18.11 -4.26 -3.53
C GLY A 744 -17.13 -4.99 -4.44
N GLU A 745 -16.86 -4.47 -5.64
CA GLU A 745 -15.91 -5.08 -6.58
C GLU A 745 -14.45 -4.96 -6.10
N LEU A 746 -14.13 -3.89 -5.35
CA LEU A 746 -12.81 -3.66 -4.76
C LEU A 746 -12.82 -3.83 -3.23
N GLY A 747 -11.69 -4.24 -2.66
CA GLY A 747 -11.43 -4.19 -1.22
C GLY A 747 -10.96 -2.80 -0.74
N PRO A 748 -10.84 -2.58 0.58
CA PRO A 748 -10.40 -1.29 1.15
C PRO A 748 -9.02 -0.82 0.66
N THR A 749 -8.17 -1.76 0.25
CA THR A 749 -6.84 -1.49 -0.36
C THR A 749 -6.88 -1.38 -1.88
N MET A 750 -8.07 -1.23 -2.49
CA MET A 750 -8.32 -1.17 -3.93
C MET A 750 -7.96 -2.46 -4.70
N LYS A 751 -7.85 -3.60 -4.02
CA LYS A 751 -7.63 -4.92 -4.65
C LYS A 751 -8.95 -5.50 -5.18
N LEU A 752 -8.94 -6.04 -6.39
CA LEU A 752 -10.09 -6.70 -7.02
C LEU A 752 -10.55 -7.94 -6.25
N LYS A 753 -11.86 -8.07 -5.98
CA LYS A 753 -12.49 -9.25 -5.39
C LYS A 753 -13.09 -10.14 -6.48
N ARG A 754 -12.22 -10.83 -7.26
CA ARG A 754 -12.59 -11.63 -8.45
C ARG A 754 -13.83 -12.52 -8.24
N GLY A 755 -13.86 -13.32 -7.17
CA GLY A 755 -14.98 -14.22 -6.88
C GLY A 755 -16.31 -13.51 -6.62
N VAL A 756 -16.28 -12.30 -6.05
CA VAL A 756 -17.48 -11.45 -5.86
C VAL A 756 -17.93 -10.90 -7.22
N VAL A 757 -17.00 -10.39 -8.03
CA VAL A 757 -17.31 -9.84 -9.36
C VAL A 757 -17.89 -10.92 -10.28
N VAL A 758 -17.36 -12.15 -10.28
CA VAL A 758 -17.95 -13.27 -11.05
C VAL A 758 -19.41 -13.49 -10.67
N LYS A 759 -19.72 -13.52 -9.36
CA LYS A 759 -21.10 -13.69 -8.87
C LYS A 759 -22.00 -12.52 -9.28
N MET A 760 -21.52 -11.27 -9.14
CA MET A 760 -22.27 -10.06 -9.50
C MET A 760 -22.65 -10.01 -10.98
N PHE A 761 -21.79 -10.51 -11.86
CA PHE A 761 -21.96 -10.40 -13.31
C PHE A 761 -22.21 -11.75 -14.00
N GLN A 762 -22.65 -12.76 -13.26
CA GLN A 762 -22.84 -14.13 -13.76
C GLN A 762 -23.70 -14.19 -15.04
N GLU A 763 -24.75 -13.37 -15.13
CA GLU A 763 -25.59 -13.32 -16.34
C GLU A 763 -24.83 -12.84 -17.58
N LYS A 764 -23.97 -11.82 -17.44
CA LYS A 764 -23.15 -11.33 -18.55
C LYS A 764 -22.12 -12.40 -18.94
N ILE A 765 -21.55 -13.12 -17.97
CA ILE A 765 -20.64 -14.25 -18.21
C ILE A 765 -21.36 -15.35 -19.01
N ASN A 766 -22.54 -15.78 -18.57
CA ASN A 766 -23.32 -16.81 -19.26
C ASN A 766 -23.62 -16.42 -20.71
N LYS A 767 -23.94 -15.14 -20.99
CA LYS A 767 -24.13 -14.63 -22.36
C LYS A 767 -22.88 -14.69 -23.21
N ILE A 768 -21.70 -14.37 -22.67
CA ILE A 768 -20.42 -14.46 -23.41
C ILE A 768 -20.14 -15.89 -23.86
N TYR A 769 -20.43 -16.86 -22.99
CA TYR A 769 -20.14 -18.28 -23.22
C TYR A 769 -21.29 -19.08 -23.82
N GLY A 770 -22.47 -18.47 -24.00
CA GLY A 770 -23.66 -19.14 -24.53
C GLY A 770 -24.22 -20.22 -23.60
N MET A 771 -24.12 -20.02 -22.28
CA MET A 771 -24.62 -20.95 -21.26
C MET A 771 -26.10 -20.67 -20.98
N ALA A 772 -26.92 -21.72 -20.91
CA ALA A 772 -28.31 -21.61 -20.48
C ALA A 772 -28.36 -21.20 -18.98
N GLN A 773 -29.35 -20.41 -18.59
CA GLN A 773 -29.64 -20.16 -17.17
C GLN A 773 -30.16 -21.48 -16.57
N GLU A 774 -29.47 -21.99 -15.56
CA GLU A 774 -30.00 -23.04 -14.66
C GLU A 774 -30.98 -22.45 -13.66
#